data_AF-A0A7J6MK89-F1
#
_entry.id   AF-A0A7J6MK89-F1
#
_cell.length_a   1.000
_cell.length_b   1.000
_cell.length_c   1.000
_cell.angle_alpha   90.00
_cell.angle_beta   90.00
_cell.angle_gamma   90.00
#
_symmetry.space_group_name_H-M   'P 1'
#
loop_
_entity.id
_entity.type
_entity.pdbx_description
1 polymer ?
#
loop_
_entity_poly.entity_id
_entity_poly.type
_entity_poly.pdbx_seq_one_letter_code
_entity_poly.pdbx_strand_id
1 'polypeptide(L)'
;MSVSSDFLQPGHCTATAVDGAATADGGCIAATSADGTPLDFRLVYIPPKTYGPNGKRAIYKQFQAYPRIVDAARAPSYAPTKPDQEPSNPIGYIDMPEGTTYGYWEAAYGLMNEAGLCMGESSCSGRLASIPIDETPNGALFWVGELASVALELCSTARSAIETMGRLAEEHGFYGTTEVEEAGEALTVADGDAAWVFHILADDTGKGAIWAAEKVPKGHATIVPNVFVIRDIDPEDKENFMFSKNIFDVAKRLGWWDGAGLLDFTKTYSVGEYTHPYYAGRRLWRAFSLWAPSQNFDPKLGVEVERPTYPFSVKPDEPITLDQMKRLYRDHMEGTQYDLTSHATAGGAFRTPNTVRLTGEAEDSIEYGAWERAISLFRTQYAYIAVSYKGRPGVLNFAIGAPHASVFVPIVVKPKPSVTSIPALENAWQGEFNEKSLWWAVLSVSNTMDLKWCYMIKDVQKAQKEAEDEIDEIMKTKSLDEIEKQTPELCDTLTRRWFKLHYTLLGKYQNGYTDWGYSKPGYGPTTEWLKAVGFDKFDATKKQFDDQKERFAKSQRDADDIRIIQDAVNEVVSVRYVPPKTYGAGEKRAVYKQVDDYPRIVDASRAPSYAPTSPDQKPSVPIGYIDMPEGTTYGYWDAAYGVMNEAGLSMGESSCSGRLAAEPREDESDTSKALLWIGELSDIAMERCATARCAIETMGGLAEKYGFYGTTSVVEAGEALTIADKSEAWVFHIMADDTGKGAIWAAQRVPKGHATMVPNVFVIREIDPDDSQNFLFSKNIFDVAERLGWWDGAGKLDFVKVYSVSEYDHPYYAGRRLWRGLSLFAPSLNLDPRLGVEWDRATYPFSVKPDEPVTVDFLKNLYRDHYEGTPYDLTKNVVAGGPFNTPNRYDGAEAEKSFKHGAWERAISLYRTQYSYFAVSYQNKSNIIFFAPGTPHASVYVPIVVKPHQSVTSIPALEYAWQGEFNRSSLWWAVLSVSNVMDLKYRYMIEDVRKAQVEVESEIDKMLLDKSDDEIEEAMPGFCDDLTRKWFDLTFTLLGKYQNGYADWGYTKVGYGPSTEWLERAGFGRFAASKKQFKDLRRRYAKCQNEADEIRSRIRGQAFEAEAVVITE
;
A
#
# COMPACT_ATOMS: atom_id res chain seq x y z
N MET A 1 -10.84 5.88 -25.46
CA MET A 1 -10.42 4.47 -25.49
C MET A 1 -11.67 3.62 -25.67
N SER A 2 -11.78 2.81 -26.72
CA SER A 2 -12.89 1.88 -26.88
C SER A 2 -12.66 0.69 -25.96
N VAL A 3 -13.24 0.70 -24.77
CA VAL A 3 -13.24 -0.46 -23.88
C VAL A 3 -14.14 -1.50 -24.54
N SER A 4 -13.59 -2.67 -24.88
CA SER A 4 -14.40 -3.76 -25.44
C SER A 4 -15.47 -4.17 -24.44
N SER A 5 -16.65 -4.56 -24.93
CA SER A 5 -17.79 -5.04 -24.13
C SER A 5 -17.47 -6.22 -23.20
N ASP A 6 -16.32 -6.88 -23.36
CA ASP A 6 -15.92 -8.09 -22.65
C ASP A 6 -15.32 -7.84 -21.24
N PHE A 7 -15.26 -6.57 -20.76
CA PHE A 7 -14.60 -6.20 -19.50
C PHE A 7 -15.53 -5.83 -18.33
N LEU A 8 -16.85 -6.02 -18.46
CA LEU A 8 -17.77 -5.74 -17.35
C LEU A 8 -17.64 -6.83 -16.30
N GLN A 9 -17.06 -6.47 -15.15
CA GLN A 9 -17.03 -7.38 -14.03
C GLN A 9 -18.38 -7.51 -13.36
N PRO A 10 -18.75 -8.73 -12.96
CA PRO A 10 -19.89 -8.96 -12.09
C PRO A 10 -19.69 -8.20 -10.75
N GLY A 11 -20.71 -7.45 -10.30
CA GLY A 11 -20.68 -6.65 -9.07
C GLY A 11 -21.05 -7.52 -7.87
N HIS A 12 -20.36 -7.40 -6.74
CA HIS A 12 -20.69 -8.22 -5.57
C HIS A 12 -20.97 -7.33 -4.36
N CYS A 13 -22.18 -7.35 -3.84
CA CYS A 13 -22.58 -6.47 -2.74
C CYS A 13 -23.03 -7.25 -1.49
N THR A 14 -23.24 -6.53 -0.38
CA THR A 14 -23.97 -7.03 0.80
C THR A 14 -25.03 -6.00 1.17
N ALA A 15 -26.30 -6.41 1.28
CA ALA A 15 -27.40 -5.51 1.65
C ALA A 15 -28.05 -5.90 2.99
N THR A 16 -28.60 -4.95 3.74
CA THR A 16 -29.32 -5.21 5.00
C THR A 16 -30.64 -4.45 5.05
N ALA A 17 -31.68 -5.10 5.57
CA ALA A 17 -32.98 -4.51 5.85
C ALA A 17 -33.29 -4.63 7.34
N VAL A 18 -33.66 -3.52 7.99
CA VAL A 18 -33.98 -3.49 9.43
C VAL A 18 -35.30 -2.76 9.65
N ASP A 19 -36.23 -3.41 10.33
CA ASP A 19 -37.49 -2.78 10.75
C ASP A 19 -37.23 -1.74 11.85
N GLY A 20 -37.96 -0.63 11.84
CA GLY A 20 -37.75 0.45 12.80
C GLY A 20 -37.99 0.07 14.26
N ALA A 21 -38.80 -0.95 14.56
CA ALA A 21 -38.94 -1.43 15.94
C ALA A 21 -37.73 -2.27 16.42
N ALA A 22 -36.81 -2.62 15.51
CA ALA A 22 -35.57 -3.31 15.82
C ALA A 22 -34.41 -2.34 16.04
N THR A 23 -34.56 -1.06 15.67
CA THR A 23 -33.51 -0.05 15.79
C THR A 23 -33.67 0.79 17.07
N ALA A 24 -32.57 1.34 17.54
CA ALA A 24 -32.55 2.16 18.76
C ALA A 24 -33.25 3.53 18.59
N ASP A 25 -33.35 4.04 17.36
CA ASP A 25 -33.90 5.37 17.04
C ASP A 25 -35.27 5.32 16.33
N GLY A 26 -35.81 4.11 16.11
CA GLY A 26 -37.12 3.91 15.49
C GLY A 26 -37.13 4.02 13.97
N GLY A 27 -35.98 4.25 13.33
CA GLY A 27 -35.89 4.36 11.87
C GLY A 27 -35.74 2.99 11.19
N CYS A 28 -36.44 2.78 10.08
CA CYS A 28 -36.20 1.61 9.22
C CYS A 28 -34.93 1.84 8.40
N ILE A 29 -34.20 0.76 8.11
CA ILE A 29 -32.91 0.84 7.43
C ILE A 29 -32.93 0.00 6.15
N ALA A 30 -32.45 0.60 5.07
CA ALA A 30 -31.87 -0.09 3.93
C ALA A 30 -30.41 0.34 3.80
N ALA A 31 -29.50 -0.61 3.65
CA ALA A 31 -28.07 -0.33 3.61
C ALA A 31 -27.36 -1.33 2.70
N THR A 32 -26.22 -0.92 2.11
CA THR A 32 -25.43 -1.76 1.21
C THR A 32 -23.94 -1.41 1.24
N SER A 33 -23.07 -2.40 0.96
CA SER A 33 -21.71 -2.21 0.43
C SER A 33 -21.67 -2.51 -1.07
N ALA A 34 -21.18 -1.57 -1.88
CA ALA A 34 -21.01 -1.75 -3.32
C ALA A 34 -19.56 -2.15 -3.62
N ASP A 35 -19.33 -3.46 -3.84
CA ASP A 35 -17.99 -4.01 -4.03
C ASP A 35 -17.71 -4.34 -5.50
N GLY A 36 -16.70 -3.70 -6.09
CA GLY A 36 -16.33 -3.90 -7.50
C GLY A 36 -15.55 -2.74 -8.11
N THR A 37 -14.96 -2.96 -9.28
CA THR A 37 -14.36 -1.92 -10.14
C THR A 37 -14.22 -2.46 -11.57
N PRO A 38 -14.33 -1.62 -12.62
CA PRO A 38 -14.65 -0.17 -12.61
C PRO A 38 -16.12 0.12 -12.25
N LEU A 39 -16.34 1.12 -11.39
CA LEU A 39 -17.64 1.62 -10.97
C LEU A 39 -17.62 3.17 -10.95
N ASP A 40 -18.67 3.81 -11.44
CA ASP A 40 -18.95 5.24 -11.27
C ASP A 40 -19.70 5.42 -9.95
N PHE A 41 -18.94 5.71 -8.89
CA PHE A 41 -19.41 5.78 -7.49
C PHE A 41 -19.68 7.23 -7.04
N ARG A 42 -19.79 8.17 -7.97
CA ARG A 42 -20.15 9.56 -7.65
C ARG A 42 -21.51 9.62 -6.99
N LEU A 43 -21.61 10.37 -5.89
CA LEU A 43 -22.90 10.64 -5.26
C LEU A 43 -23.55 11.85 -5.94
N VAL A 44 -24.66 11.63 -6.64
CA VAL A 44 -25.33 12.63 -7.46
C VAL A 44 -26.77 12.83 -7.00
N TYR A 45 -27.18 14.09 -6.89
CA TYR A 45 -28.58 14.44 -6.65
C TYR A 45 -29.34 14.54 -7.98
N ILE A 46 -30.45 13.80 -8.08
CA ILE A 46 -31.37 13.83 -9.20
C ILE A 46 -32.56 14.73 -8.82
N PRO A 47 -32.73 15.89 -9.47
CA PRO A 47 -33.81 16.80 -9.16
C PRO A 47 -35.17 16.23 -9.59
N PRO A 48 -36.27 16.62 -8.90
CA PRO A 48 -37.62 16.27 -9.32
C PRO A 48 -37.92 16.83 -10.71
N LYS A 49 -38.65 16.06 -11.53
CA LYS A 49 -39.02 16.44 -12.90
C LYS A 49 -40.53 16.42 -13.06
N THR A 50 -41.05 17.44 -13.73
CA THR A 50 -42.48 17.53 -14.07
C THR A 50 -42.73 16.96 -15.45
N TYR A 51 -43.61 15.97 -15.53
CA TYR A 51 -44.09 15.35 -16.76
C TYR A 51 -45.51 15.85 -17.07
N GLY A 52 -45.73 16.26 -18.32
CA GLY A 52 -47.07 16.56 -18.84
C GLY A 52 -47.76 15.32 -19.41
N PRO A 53 -48.94 15.48 -20.04
CA PRO A 53 -49.63 14.39 -20.72
C PRO A 53 -48.73 13.70 -21.76
N ASN A 54 -48.66 12.37 -21.72
CA ASN A 54 -47.77 11.53 -22.55
C ASN A 54 -46.27 11.77 -22.31
N GLY A 55 -45.88 12.22 -21.10
CA GLY A 55 -44.49 12.36 -20.71
C GLY A 55 -43.75 11.02 -20.77
N LYS A 56 -42.52 11.02 -21.28
CA LYS A 56 -41.68 9.82 -21.40
C LYS A 56 -40.38 9.97 -20.64
N ARG A 57 -39.95 8.91 -19.96
CA ARG A 57 -38.66 8.79 -19.30
C ARG A 57 -37.76 7.84 -20.09
N ALA A 58 -36.56 8.30 -20.44
CA ALA A 58 -35.54 7.48 -21.07
C ALA A 58 -35.06 6.38 -20.10
N ILE A 59 -34.84 5.18 -20.62
CA ILE A 59 -34.19 4.08 -19.90
C ILE A 59 -32.82 3.85 -20.52
N TYR A 60 -31.80 3.77 -19.68
CA TYR A 60 -30.42 3.57 -20.10
C TYR A 60 -29.95 2.14 -19.79
N LYS A 61 -29.10 1.62 -20.68
CA LYS A 61 -28.45 0.33 -20.49
C LYS A 61 -27.58 0.35 -19.24
N GLN A 62 -27.44 -0.79 -18.57
CA GLN A 62 -26.46 -0.95 -17.51
C GLN A 62 -25.04 -0.68 -18.05
N PHE A 63 -24.38 0.31 -17.47
CA PHE A 63 -22.96 0.59 -17.68
C PHE A 63 -22.37 1.00 -16.34
N GLN A 64 -21.27 0.38 -15.91
CA GLN A 64 -20.73 0.63 -14.57
C GLN A 64 -19.52 1.58 -14.59
N ALA A 65 -18.74 1.62 -15.67
CA ALA A 65 -17.54 2.46 -15.73
C ALA A 65 -17.87 3.94 -15.88
N TYR A 66 -16.95 4.81 -15.46
CA TYR A 66 -17.10 6.25 -15.64
C TYR A 66 -16.82 6.67 -17.10
N PRO A 67 -17.63 7.57 -17.68
CA PRO A 67 -18.91 8.06 -17.14
C PRO A 67 -20.00 6.99 -17.30
N ARG A 68 -20.75 6.67 -16.24
CA ARG A 68 -21.86 5.69 -16.32
C ARG A 68 -22.97 6.17 -17.24
N ILE A 69 -23.25 7.46 -17.17
CA ILE A 69 -24.25 8.15 -17.98
C ILE A 69 -23.77 9.57 -18.27
N VAL A 70 -24.13 10.06 -19.45
CA VAL A 70 -23.90 11.42 -19.92
C VAL A 70 -25.25 11.99 -20.33
N ASP A 71 -25.92 12.65 -19.38
CA ASP A 71 -27.24 13.25 -19.57
C ASP A 71 -27.42 14.46 -18.64
N ALA A 72 -27.10 15.65 -19.15
CA ALA A 72 -27.28 16.91 -18.43
C ALA A 72 -28.76 17.19 -18.07
N ALA A 73 -29.72 16.58 -18.77
CA ALA A 73 -31.14 16.72 -18.47
C ALA A 73 -31.60 15.83 -17.30
N ARG A 74 -30.86 14.76 -16.97
CA ARG A 74 -31.06 13.95 -15.77
C ARG A 74 -30.52 14.67 -14.54
N ALA A 75 -29.28 15.13 -14.59
CA ALA A 75 -28.68 15.95 -13.53
C ALA A 75 -27.50 16.79 -14.06
N PRO A 76 -27.24 17.99 -13.51
CA PRO A 76 -26.07 18.80 -13.88
C PRO A 76 -24.74 18.06 -13.77
N SER A 77 -24.57 17.19 -12.75
CA SER A 77 -23.34 16.41 -12.53
C SER A 77 -23.12 15.29 -13.58
N TYR A 78 -24.11 15.03 -14.44
CA TYR A 78 -23.99 14.13 -15.60
C TYR A 78 -23.82 14.88 -16.93
N ALA A 79 -23.57 16.19 -16.88
CA ALA A 79 -23.12 16.90 -18.07
C ALA A 79 -21.75 16.36 -18.56
N PRO A 80 -21.47 16.43 -19.87
CA PRO A 80 -20.15 16.11 -20.42
C PRO A 80 -19.05 16.89 -19.69
N THR A 81 -18.00 16.21 -19.24
CA THR A 81 -16.83 16.83 -18.58
C THR A 81 -15.71 17.15 -19.58
N LYS A 82 -15.78 16.57 -20.79
CA LYS A 82 -14.84 16.83 -21.90
C LYS A 82 -15.59 17.12 -23.20
N PRO A 83 -15.03 17.91 -24.13
CA PRO A 83 -15.71 18.26 -25.39
C PRO A 83 -16.03 17.08 -26.31
N ASP A 84 -15.29 15.97 -26.18
CA ASP A 84 -15.41 14.74 -26.97
C ASP A 84 -16.29 13.67 -26.31
N GLN A 85 -16.88 13.97 -25.15
CA GLN A 85 -17.73 13.03 -24.43
C GLN A 85 -19.16 13.07 -24.98
N GLU A 86 -19.53 12.02 -25.72
CA GLU A 86 -20.86 11.88 -26.33
C GLU A 86 -21.97 11.63 -25.30
N PRO A 87 -23.19 12.18 -25.53
CA PRO A 87 -24.37 11.84 -24.73
C PRO A 87 -24.69 10.35 -24.75
N SER A 88 -25.20 9.82 -23.64
CA SER A 88 -25.64 8.42 -23.57
C SER A 88 -26.91 8.20 -24.40
N ASN A 89 -26.96 7.09 -25.14
CA ASN A 89 -28.13 6.69 -25.91
C ASN A 89 -29.10 5.87 -25.03
N PRO A 90 -30.39 6.24 -24.93
CA PRO A 90 -31.40 5.40 -24.31
C PRO A 90 -31.64 4.11 -25.10
N ILE A 91 -31.92 3.01 -24.40
CA ILE A 91 -32.33 1.72 -25.00
C ILE A 91 -33.86 1.59 -25.10
N GLY A 92 -34.60 2.51 -24.50
CA GLY A 92 -36.04 2.59 -24.60
C GLY A 92 -36.63 3.71 -23.74
N TYR A 93 -37.95 3.74 -23.65
CA TYR A 93 -38.70 4.73 -22.91
C TYR A 93 -39.87 4.09 -22.20
N ILE A 94 -40.22 4.61 -21.02
CA ILE A 94 -41.49 4.33 -20.35
C ILE A 94 -42.36 5.57 -20.29
N ASP A 95 -43.67 5.35 -20.24
CA ASP A 95 -44.63 6.42 -19.99
C ASP A 95 -44.59 6.80 -18.51
N MET A 96 -44.50 8.10 -18.24
CA MET A 96 -44.53 8.67 -16.90
C MET A 96 -45.91 9.23 -16.60
N PRO A 97 -46.43 9.06 -15.37
CA PRO A 97 -47.67 9.70 -14.96
C PRO A 97 -47.52 11.22 -15.02
N GLU A 98 -48.62 11.92 -15.32
CA GLU A 98 -48.67 13.38 -15.25
C GLU A 98 -48.44 13.83 -13.79
N GLY A 99 -47.52 14.78 -13.60
CA GLY A 99 -47.17 15.27 -12.27
C GLY A 99 -45.67 15.50 -12.10
N THR A 100 -45.27 15.74 -10.86
CA THR A 100 -43.88 15.97 -10.47
C THR A 100 -43.36 14.75 -9.72
N THR A 101 -42.25 14.18 -10.19
CA THR A 101 -41.55 13.09 -9.51
C THR A 101 -40.89 13.57 -8.22
N TYR A 102 -40.49 12.64 -7.37
CA TYR A 102 -39.62 12.93 -6.23
C TYR A 102 -38.18 13.18 -6.67
N GLY A 103 -37.48 14.08 -5.97
CA GLY A 103 -36.02 14.17 -6.02
C GLY A 103 -35.35 13.08 -5.18
N TYR A 104 -34.18 12.60 -5.59
CA TYR A 104 -33.47 11.53 -4.90
C TYR A 104 -31.95 11.61 -5.07
N TRP A 105 -31.22 10.92 -4.20
CA TRP A 105 -29.78 10.73 -4.34
C TRP A 105 -29.49 9.36 -4.94
N GLU A 106 -28.53 9.29 -5.87
CA GLU A 106 -28.04 8.06 -6.47
C GLU A 106 -26.51 7.99 -6.48
N ALA A 107 -25.99 6.76 -6.47
CA ALA A 107 -24.60 6.46 -6.80
C ALA A 107 -24.58 5.54 -8.03
N ALA A 108 -24.10 4.30 -7.93
CA ALA A 108 -24.23 3.34 -9.03
C ALA A 108 -25.69 2.92 -9.29
N TYR A 109 -26.58 3.16 -8.34
CA TYR A 109 -28.04 3.00 -8.42
C TYR A 109 -28.71 3.96 -7.42
N GLY A 110 -30.05 4.04 -7.47
CA GLY A 110 -30.83 4.91 -6.60
C GLY A 110 -30.76 4.51 -5.13
N LEU A 111 -30.55 5.48 -4.23
CA LEU A 111 -30.30 5.23 -2.79
C LEU A 111 -31.49 5.63 -1.92
N MET A 112 -31.92 6.89 -2.00
CA MET A 112 -32.99 7.43 -1.16
C MET A 112 -33.65 8.67 -1.77
N ASN A 113 -34.97 8.74 -1.71
CA ASN A 113 -35.74 9.89 -2.17
C ASN A 113 -36.21 10.80 -1.04
N GLU A 114 -36.66 12.00 -1.40
CA GLU A 114 -37.16 13.02 -0.48
C GLU A 114 -38.44 12.63 0.29
N ALA A 115 -39.12 11.55 -0.10
CA ALA A 115 -40.27 11.00 0.60
C ALA A 115 -39.88 10.01 1.73
N GLY A 116 -38.59 9.66 1.83
CA GLY A 116 -38.10 8.70 2.81
C GLY A 116 -38.05 7.25 2.30
N LEU A 117 -38.35 6.99 1.02
CA LEU A 117 -38.13 5.67 0.44
C LEU A 117 -36.64 5.47 0.19
N CYS A 118 -36.07 4.40 0.73
CA CYS A 118 -34.67 4.05 0.57
C CYS A 118 -34.49 2.60 0.13
N MET A 119 -33.39 2.34 -0.57
CA MET A 119 -33.07 1.05 -1.15
C MET A 119 -31.63 0.65 -0.86
N GLY A 120 -31.37 -0.65 -0.82
CA GLY A 120 -30.08 -1.31 -0.82
C GLY A 120 -30.11 -2.42 -1.86
N GLU A 121 -28.96 -2.80 -2.41
CA GLU A 121 -28.83 -3.76 -3.51
C GLU A 121 -27.82 -4.87 -3.18
N SER A 122 -28.13 -6.09 -3.61
CA SER A 122 -27.22 -7.23 -3.62
C SER A 122 -27.41 -8.15 -4.83
N SER A 123 -26.36 -8.28 -5.64
CA SER A 123 -26.37 -9.15 -6.81
C SER A 123 -26.40 -10.62 -6.41
N CYS A 124 -27.26 -11.38 -7.08
CA CYS A 124 -27.61 -12.75 -6.71
C CYS A 124 -27.57 -13.69 -7.92
N SER A 125 -27.32 -14.97 -7.65
CA SER A 125 -27.41 -15.98 -8.71
C SER A 125 -28.88 -16.29 -9.06
N GLY A 126 -29.15 -16.38 -10.37
CA GLY A 126 -30.47 -16.64 -10.93
C GLY A 126 -30.41 -17.72 -12.01
N ARG A 127 -31.35 -18.66 -12.02
CA ARG A 127 -31.40 -19.75 -13.03
C ARG A 127 -31.86 -19.27 -14.42
N LEU A 128 -32.41 -18.07 -14.52
CA LEU A 128 -32.92 -17.48 -15.76
C LEU A 128 -32.25 -16.13 -15.96
N ALA A 129 -31.85 -15.87 -17.20
CA ALA A 129 -31.11 -14.68 -17.60
C ALA A 129 -31.60 -14.19 -18.96
N SER A 130 -31.79 -12.88 -19.09
CA SER A 130 -32.13 -12.21 -20.35
C SER A 130 -30.99 -11.29 -20.80
N ILE A 131 -31.13 -10.69 -21.98
CA ILE A 131 -30.24 -9.64 -22.48
C ILE A 131 -31.00 -8.35 -22.78
N PRO A 132 -30.31 -7.21 -22.84
CA PRO A 132 -30.90 -5.91 -23.15
C PRO A 132 -31.65 -5.86 -24.51
N ILE A 133 -32.74 -5.09 -24.57
CA ILE A 133 -33.59 -4.93 -25.76
C ILE A 133 -32.88 -4.27 -26.97
N ASP A 134 -31.81 -3.52 -26.75
CA ASP A 134 -30.99 -2.94 -27.83
C ASP A 134 -30.11 -3.97 -28.53
N GLU A 135 -29.89 -5.14 -27.92
CA GLU A 135 -29.14 -6.25 -28.52
C GLU A 135 -30.05 -7.26 -29.25
N THR A 136 -31.33 -7.33 -28.88
CA THR A 136 -32.31 -8.19 -29.54
C THR A 136 -33.74 -7.70 -29.36
N PRO A 137 -34.62 -7.79 -30.39
CA PRO A 137 -36.04 -7.44 -30.27
C PRO A 137 -36.81 -8.24 -29.21
N ASN A 138 -36.24 -9.37 -28.74
CA ASN A 138 -36.82 -10.19 -27.67
C ASN A 138 -36.18 -9.93 -26.30
N GLY A 139 -35.41 -8.84 -26.15
CA GLY A 139 -34.68 -8.53 -24.92
C GLY A 139 -35.54 -7.77 -23.92
N ALA A 140 -34.95 -7.54 -22.75
CA ALA A 140 -35.55 -6.83 -21.64
C ALA A 140 -35.12 -5.36 -21.60
N LEU A 141 -36.01 -4.48 -21.13
CA LEU A 141 -35.75 -3.05 -21.03
C LEU A 141 -34.99 -2.69 -19.74
N PHE A 142 -35.27 -3.39 -18.64
CA PHE A 142 -34.83 -2.98 -17.32
C PHE A 142 -33.71 -3.84 -16.75
N TRP A 143 -32.70 -3.17 -16.19
CA TRP A 143 -31.84 -3.72 -15.14
C TRP A 143 -32.25 -3.09 -13.80
N VAL A 144 -31.75 -3.65 -12.69
CA VAL A 144 -32.23 -3.30 -11.34
C VAL A 144 -32.06 -1.82 -10.99
N GLY A 145 -30.96 -1.17 -11.41
CA GLY A 145 -30.70 0.23 -11.06
C GLY A 145 -31.69 1.20 -11.69
N GLU A 146 -32.10 1.00 -12.95
CA GLU A 146 -33.13 1.84 -13.58
C GLU A 146 -34.53 1.56 -13.01
N LEU A 147 -34.83 0.32 -12.61
CA LEU A 147 -36.08 0.01 -11.87
C LEU A 147 -36.13 0.75 -10.53
N ALA A 148 -35.04 0.71 -9.77
CA ALA A 148 -34.91 1.41 -8.50
C ALA A 148 -35.06 2.93 -8.68
N SER A 149 -34.40 3.51 -9.69
CA SER A 149 -34.53 4.94 -10.01
C SER A 149 -35.97 5.34 -10.34
N VAL A 150 -36.68 4.57 -11.19
CA VAL A 150 -38.09 4.86 -11.52
C VAL A 150 -38.97 4.74 -10.27
N ALA A 151 -38.74 3.73 -9.43
CA ALA A 151 -39.50 3.59 -8.19
C ALA A 151 -39.23 4.75 -7.21
N LEU A 152 -37.99 5.21 -7.08
CA LEU A 152 -37.66 6.39 -6.27
C LEU A 152 -38.28 7.67 -6.83
N GLU A 153 -38.44 7.80 -8.15
CA GLU A 153 -39.12 8.94 -8.78
C GLU A 153 -40.62 8.96 -8.50
N LEU A 154 -41.26 7.78 -8.39
CA LEU A 154 -42.72 7.65 -8.37
C LEU A 154 -43.34 7.31 -7.02
N CYS A 155 -42.57 6.72 -6.09
CA CYS A 155 -43.10 6.10 -4.88
C CYS A 155 -42.62 6.77 -3.59
N SER A 156 -43.47 6.73 -2.57
CA SER A 156 -43.15 7.17 -1.20
C SER A 156 -43.13 6.04 -0.19
N THR A 157 -43.54 4.83 -0.57
CA THR A 157 -43.58 3.64 0.30
C THR A 157 -42.85 2.46 -0.34
N ALA A 158 -42.30 1.58 0.50
CA ALA A 158 -41.61 0.36 0.10
C ALA A 158 -42.55 -0.57 -0.67
N ARG A 159 -43.80 -0.73 -0.18
CA ARG A 159 -44.81 -1.55 -0.87
C ARG A 159 -45.11 -1.01 -2.28
N SER A 160 -45.40 0.28 -2.43
CA SER A 160 -45.70 0.85 -3.76
C SER A 160 -44.48 0.79 -4.69
N ALA A 161 -43.27 0.91 -4.14
CA ALA A 161 -42.03 0.76 -4.90
C ALA A 161 -41.87 -0.65 -5.45
N ILE A 162 -42.09 -1.69 -4.62
CA ILE A 162 -42.01 -3.09 -5.06
C ILE A 162 -43.09 -3.40 -6.10
N GLU A 163 -44.33 -2.94 -5.90
CA GLU A 163 -45.42 -3.10 -6.88
C GLU A 163 -45.07 -2.43 -8.22
N THR A 164 -44.47 -1.24 -8.18
CA THR A 164 -44.04 -0.50 -9.38
C THR A 164 -42.91 -1.21 -10.10
N MET A 165 -41.86 -1.62 -9.38
CA MET A 165 -40.72 -2.34 -9.97
C MET A 165 -41.17 -3.68 -10.56
N GLY A 166 -41.95 -4.45 -9.81
CA GLY A 166 -42.46 -5.74 -10.24
C GLY A 166 -43.35 -5.65 -11.48
N ARG A 167 -44.27 -4.68 -11.52
CA ARG A 167 -45.13 -4.44 -12.69
C ARG A 167 -44.31 -4.03 -13.92
N LEU A 168 -43.38 -3.09 -13.79
CA LEU A 168 -42.55 -2.65 -14.92
C LEU A 168 -41.66 -3.78 -15.45
N ALA A 169 -41.12 -4.62 -14.57
CA ALA A 169 -40.33 -5.77 -14.94
C ALA A 169 -41.17 -6.88 -15.61
N GLU A 170 -42.43 -7.10 -15.19
CA GLU A 170 -43.37 -7.98 -15.88
C GLU A 170 -43.74 -7.46 -17.28
N GLU A 171 -43.95 -6.15 -17.43
CA GLU A 171 -44.41 -5.52 -18.67
C GLU A 171 -43.31 -5.34 -19.72
N HIS A 172 -42.10 -5.00 -19.28
CA HIS A 172 -40.99 -4.59 -20.15
C HIS A 172 -39.75 -5.49 -20.05
N GLY A 173 -39.80 -6.51 -19.21
CA GLY A 173 -38.73 -7.47 -19.01
C GLY A 173 -37.62 -6.98 -18.08
N PHE A 174 -36.96 -7.94 -17.46
CA PHE A 174 -35.78 -7.73 -16.63
C PHE A 174 -34.56 -8.47 -17.18
N TYR A 175 -33.39 -7.82 -17.17
CA TYR A 175 -32.10 -8.45 -17.41
C TYR A 175 -31.13 -8.16 -16.25
N GLY A 176 -30.39 -9.19 -15.85
CA GLY A 176 -29.12 -9.07 -15.15
C GLY A 176 -27.97 -9.36 -16.12
N THR A 177 -26.95 -10.08 -15.68
CA THR A 177 -25.93 -10.62 -16.58
C THR A 177 -26.42 -11.89 -17.29
N THR A 178 -25.72 -12.29 -18.35
CA THR A 178 -25.97 -13.57 -19.06
C THR A 178 -25.37 -14.77 -18.34
N GLU A 179 -24.49 -14.55 -17.37
CA GLU A 179 -23.95 -15.58 -16.51
C GLU A 179 -24.92 -15.82 -15.35
N VAL A 180 -25.30 -17.08 -15.10
CA VAL A 180 -26.27 -17.40 -14.04
C VAL A 180 -25.79 -17.02 -12.64
N GLU A 181 -24.49 -16.72 -12.49
CA GLU A 181 -23.92 -16.19 -11.25
C GLU A 181 -24.50 -14.82 -10.87
N GLU A 182 -24.86 -13.97 -11.83
CA GLU A 182 -25.42 -12.61 -11.61
C GLU A 182 -26.61 -12.30 -12.52
N ALA A 183 -27.39 -13.33 -12.81
CA ALA A 183 -28.61 -13.17 -13.59
C ALA A 183 -29.78 -12.63 -12.76
N GLY A 184 -29.66 -12.64 -11.43
CA GLY A 184 -30.66 -12.17 -10.49
C GLY A 184 -30.15 -11.05 -9.60
N GLU A 185 -31.10 -10.32 -8.99
CA GLU A 185 -30.81 -9.18 -8.14
C GLU A 185 -31.71 -9.21 -6.91
N ALA A 186 -31.20 -8.65 -5.81
CA ALA A 186 -31.95 -8.45 -4.57
C ALA A 186 -31.94 -6.98 -4.18
N LEU A 187 -33.09 -6.43 -3.80
CA LEU A 187 -33.21 -5.12 -3.20
C LEU A 187 -33.73 -5.22 -1.77
N THR A 188 -33.06 -4.56 -0.84
CA THR A 188 -33.66 -4.22 0.46
C THR A 188 -34.38 -2.90 0.30
N VAL A 189 -35.68 -2.83 0.59
CA VAL A 189 -36.49 -1.63 0.37
C VAL A 189 -37.10 -1.22 1.70
N ALA A 190 -36.88 0.02 2.13
CA ALA A 190 -37.41 0.52 3.39
C ALA A 190 -38.01 1.92 3.26
N ASP A 191 -39.06 2.16 4.03
CA ASP A 191 -39.66 3.47 4.25
C ASP A 191 -39.84 3.69 5.77
N GLY A 192 -40.49 4.78 6.18
CA GLY A 192 -40.68 5.07 7.60
C GLY A 192 -41.59 4.08 8.36
N ASP A 193 -42.21 3.12 7.67
CA ASP A 193 -43.20 2.19 8.23
C ASP A 193 -42.76 0.73 8.19
N ALA A 194 -42.01 0.30 7.17
CA ALA A 194 -41.62 -1.10 6.98
C ALA A 194 -40.31 -1.26 6.19
N ALA A 195 -39.66 -2.41 6.41
CA ALA A 195 -38.55 -2.89 5.60
C ALA A 195 -38.92 -4.19 4.89
N TRP A 196 -38.40 -4.38 3.68
CA TRP A 196 -38.72 -5.50 2.78
C TRP A 196 -37.46 -6.00 2.08
N VAL A 197 -37.49 -7.26 1.63
CA VAL A 197 -36.53 -7.82 0.67
C VAL A 197 -37.28 -8.16 -0.61
N PHE A 198 -36.74 -7.78 -1.76
CA PHE A 198 -37.29 -8.03 -3.11
C PHE A 198 -36.26 -8.77 -3.96
N HIS A 199 -36.56 -9.99 -4.39
CA HIS A 199 -35.74 -10.75 -5.34
C HIS A 199 -36.34 -10.71 -6.73
N ILE A 200 -35.49 -10.58 -7.74
CA ILE A 200 -35.89 -10.53 -9.14
C ILE A 200 -34.88 -11.26 -10.04
N LEU A 201 -35.40 -11.88 -11.10
CA LEU A 201 -34.64 -12.44 -12.22
C LEU A 201 -35.51 -12.40 -13.49
N ALA A 202 -34.92 -12.72 -14.65
CA ALA A 202 -35.69 -12.84 -15.89
C ALA A 202 -36.70 -13.99 -15.83
N ASP A 203 -37.76 -13.92 -16.64
CA ASP A 203 -38.63 -15.08 -16.87
C ASP A 203 -38.11 -16.00 -18.00
N ASP A 204 -38.80 -17.11 -18.25
CA ASP A 204 -38.44 -18.09 -19.27
C ASP A 204 -38.75 -17.65 -20.71
N THR A 205 -39.26 -16.43 -20.89
CA THR A 205 -39.49 -15.80 -22.20
C THR A 205 -38.44 -14.76 -22.56
N GLY A 206 -37.69 -14.27 -21.55
CA GLY A 206 -36.74 -13.17 -21.68
C GLY A 206 -37.37 -11.77 -21.76
N LYS A 207 -38.71 -11.68 -21.87
CA LYS A 207 -39.49 -10.44 -22.02
C LYS A 207 -40.23 -10.02 -20.76
N GLY A 208 -40.29 -10.89 -19.76
CA GLY A 208 -40.88 -10.59 -18.46
C GLY A 208 -39.86 -10.74 -17.34
N ALA A 209 -40.36 -10.89 -16.12
CA ALA A 209 -39.56 -11.13 -14.94
C ALA A 209 -40.25 -12.12 -14.01
N ILE A 210 -39.46 -12.78 -13.17
CA ILE A 210 -39.91 -13.51 -11.99
C ILE A 210 -39.42 -12.74 -10.79
N TRP A 211 -40.31 -12.46 -9.84
CA TRP A 211 -39.94 -11.77 -8.62
C TRP A 211 -40.78 -12.19 -7.42
N ALA A 212 -40.21 -12.02 -6.24
CA ALA A 212 -40.88 -12.20 -4.96
C ALA A 212 -40.35 -11.18 -3.94
N ALA A 213 -41.20 -10.75 -3.01
CA ALA A 213 -40.83 -9.91 -1.90
C ALA A 213 -41.42 -10.43 -0.60
N GLU A 214 -40.63 -10.34 0.47
CA GLU A 214 -41.01 -10.71 1.83
C GLU A 214 -40.76 -9.53 2.77
N LYS A 215 -41.77 -9.21 3.60
CA LYS A 215 -41.69 -8.15 4.59
C LYS A 215 -40.81 -8.59 5.75
N VAL A 216 -39.86 -7.75 6.16
CA VAL A 216 -39.12 -7.98 7.41
C VAL A 216 -40.11 -7.86 8.58
N PRO A 217 -40.25 -8.89 9.43
CA PRO A 217 -41.18 -8.83 10.55
C PRO A 217 -40.88 -7.65 11.46
N LYS A 218 -41.92 -7.12 12.11
CA LYS A 218 -41.76 -6.02 13.05
C LYS A 218 -40.77 -6.37 14.16
N GLY A 219 -39.78 -5.51 14.40
CA GLY A 219 -38.72 -5.73 15.38
C GLY A 219 -37.63 -6.70 14.93
N HIS A 220 -37.58 -7.07 13.66
CA HIS A 220 -36.55 -7.95 13.10
C HIS A 220 -35.58 -7.21 12.18
N ALA A 221 -34.45 -7.86 11.91
CA ALA A 221 -33.42 -7.46 10.97
C ALA A 221 -33.03 -8.64 10.07
N THR A 222 -32.64 -8.34 8.83
CA THR A 222 -32.09 -9.32 7.88
C THR A 222 -30.94 -8.74 7.06
N ILE A 223 -30.20 -9.65 6.43
CA ILE A 223 -29.09 -9.40 5.54
C ILE A 223 -29.27 -10.26 4.29
N VAL A 224 -29.10 -9.63 3.13
CA VAL A 224 -29.05 -10.31 1.85
C VAL A 224 -27.60 -10.24 1.38
N PRO A 225 -26.81 -11.30 1.60
CA PRO A 225 -25.56 -11.46 0.87
C PRO A 225 -25.89 -11.84 -0.59
N ASN A 226 -24.87 -12.14 -1.39
CA ASN A 226 -25.03 -12.52 -2.79
C ASN A 226 -25.68 -13.93 -2.95
N VAL A 227 -26.93 -14.09 -2.54
CA VAL A 227 -27.79 -15.26 -2.73
C VAL A 227 -29.19 -14.89 -2.26
N PHE A 228 -30.21 -15.39 -2.97
CA PHE A 228 -31.60 -15.21 -2.54
C PHE A 228 -31.85 -15.81 -1.15
N VAL A 229 -32.53 -15.06 -0.29
CA VAL A 229 -32.88 -15.46 1.09
C VAL A 229 -34.37 -15.73 1.34
N ILE A 230 -35.26 -15.43 0.37
CA ILE A 230 -36.71 -15.66 0.48
C ILE A 230 -36.95 -17.15 0.21
N ARG A 231 -37.64 -17.81 1.14
CA ARG A 231 -37.92 -19.25 1.07
C ARG A 231 -39.36 -19.48 0.65
N ASP A 232 -40.15 -20.06 1.54
CA ASP A 232 -41.52 -20.44 1.26
C ASP A 232 -42.39 -19.21 1.02
N ILE A 233 -42.97 -19.12 -0.17
CA ILE A 233 -43.94 -18.08 -0.53
C ILE A 233 -45.33 -18.58 -0.16
N ASP A 234 -45.98 -17.92 0.80
CA ASP A 234 -47.39 -18.11 1.10
C ASP A 234 -48.26 -17.23 0.19
N PRO A 235 -49.00 -17.80 -0.79
CA PRO A 235 -49.83 -17.01 -1.67
C PRO A 235 -51.05 -16.39 -0.98
N GLU A 236 -51.44 -16.87 0.20
CA GLU A 236 -52.60 -16.34 0.95
C GLU A 236 -52.20 -15.17 1.86
N ASP A 237 -50.93 -15.09 2.28
CA ASP A 237 -50.41 -13.98 3.09
C ASP A 237 -50.02 -12.77 2.21
N LYS A 238 -51.04 -12.04 1.77
CA LYS A 238 -50.87 -10.79 1.01
C LYS A 238 -50.30 -9.64 1.84
N GLU A 239 -50.22 -9.77 3.16
CA GLU A 239 -49.65 -8.73 4.03
C GLU A 239 -48.12 -8.76 3.97
N ASN A 240 -47.54 -9.97 4.06
CA ASN A 240 -46.10 -10.17 4.14
C ASN A 240 -45.45 -10.61 2.83
N PHE A 241 -46.22 -11.10 1.85
CA PHE A 241 -45.68 -11.53 0.55
C PHE A 241 -46.29 -10.77 -0.64
N MET A 242 -45.43 -10.51 -1.62
CA MET A 242 -45.79 -10.05 -2.95
C MET A 242 -44.95 -10.82 -3.98
N PHE A 243 -45.50 -11.13 -5.16
CA PHE A 243 -44.77 -11.91 -6.16
C PHE A 243 -45.36 -11.73 -7.56
N SER A 244 -44.54 -12.04 -8.56
CA SER A 244 -44.94 -12.03 -9.98
C SER A 244 -46.05 -13.03 -10.29
N LYS A 245 -46.96 -12.67 -11.20
CA LYS A 245 -48.14 -13.49 -11.53
C LYS A 245 -47.77 -14.85 -12.14
N ASN A 246 -46.67 -14.91 -12.86
CA ASN A 246 -46.19 -16.07 -13.61
C ASN A 246 -45.29 -17.00 -12.77
N ILE A 247 -44.95 -16.67 -11.52
CA ILE A 247 -43.98 -17.42 -10.70
C ILE A 247 -44.30 -18.93 -10.62
N PHE A 248 -45.51 -19.28 -10.20
CA PHE A 248 -45.91 -20.67 -10.01
C PHE A 248 -45.99 -21.43 -11.35
N ASP A 249 -46.44 -20.78 -12.40
CA ASP A 249 -46.64 -21.39 -13.73
C ASP A 249 -45.30 -21.66 -14.42
N VAL A 250 -44.34 -20.73 -14.31
CA VAL A 250 -42.98 -20.92 -14.82
C VAL A 250 -42.30 -22.07 -14.09
N ALA A 251 -42.36 -22.09 -12.75
CA ALA A 251 -41.75 -23.16 -11.95
C ALA A 251 -42.30 -24.55 -12.32
N LYS A 252 -43.63 -24.66 -12.51
CA LYS A 252 -44.28 -25.91 -12.95
C LYS A 252 -43.90 -26.29 -14.38
N ARG A 253 -43.94 -25.33 -15.31
CA ARG A 253 -43.65 -25.57 -16.74
C ARG A 253 -42.21 -26.04 -16.96
N LEU A 254 -41.26 -25.52 -16.18
CA LEU A 254 -39.86 -25.92 -16.22
C LEU A 254 -39.56 -27.17 -15.37
N GLY A 255 -40.56 -27.71 -14.67
CA GLY A 255 -40.39 -28.89 -13.81
C GLY A 255 -39.55 -28.64 -12.56
N TRP A 256 -39.41 -27.38 -12.13
CA TRP A 256 -38.66 -27.00 -10.94
C TRP A 256 -39.49 -27.10 -9.66
N TRP A 257 -40.82 -27.06 -9.80
CA TRP A 257 -41.77 -27.27 -8.72
C TRP A 257 -42.91 -28.18 -9.20
N ASP A 258 -43.26 -29.19 -8.42
CA ASP A 258 -44.29 -30.19 -8.76
C ASP A 258 -45.72 -29.71 -8.44
N GLY A 259 -45.85 -28.52 -7.84
CA GLY A 259 -47.13 -27.97 -7.41
C GLY A 259 -47.56 -28.39 -6.01
N ALA A 260 -46.76 -29.18 -5.28
CA ALA A 260 -47.03 -29.59 -3.91
C ALA A 260 -46.35 -28.65 -2.90
N GLY A 261 -47.07 -28.34 -1.81
CA GLY A 261 -46.57 -27.46 -0.75
C GLY A 261 -46.48 -25.98 -1.16
N LEU A 262 -45.75 -25.19 -0.39
CA LEU A 262 -45.37 -23.82 -0.76
C LEU A 262 -44.17 -23.86 -1.71
N LEU A 263 -44.05 -22.83 -2.55
CA LEU A 263 -42.90 -22.67 -3.43
C LEU A 263 -41.75 -22.03 -2.65
N ASP A 264 -40.63 -22.74 -2.50
CA ASP A 264 -39.37 -22.17 -1.97
C ASP A 264 -38.66 -21.40 -3.10
N PHE A 265 -38.62 -20.06 -3.02
CA PHE A 265 -38.08 -19.21 -4.07
C PHE A 265 -36.59 -19.47 -4.32
N THR A 266 -35.77 -19.45 -3.27
CA THR A 266 -34.33 -19.71 -3.38
C THR A 266 -34.07 -21.10 -3.97
N LYS A 267 -34.76 -22.13 -3.50
CA LYS A 267 -34.60 -23.50 -4.03
C LYS A 267 -34.95 -23.58 -5.51
N THR A 268 -36.00 -22.88 -5.92
CA THR A 268 -36.56 -22.95 -7.27
C THR A 268 -35.73 -22.14 -8.27
N TYR A 269 -35.32 -20.92 -7.89
CA TYR A 269 -34.79 -19.92 -8.82
C TYR A 269 -33.32 -19.53 -8.61
N SER A 270 -32.68 -19.92 -7.49
CA SER A 270 -31.25 -19.67 -7.26
C SER A 270 -30.37 -20.80 -7.79
N VAL A 271 -29.11 -20.47 -8.10
CA VAL A 271 -28.04 -21.45 -8.38
C VAL A 271 -27.29 -21.83 -7.09
N GLY A 272 -27.36 -20.97 -6.06
CA GLY A 272 -26.66 -21.11 -4.78
C GLY A 272 -25.55 -20.08 -4.59
N GLU A 273 -24.63 -20.37 -3.65
CA GLU A 273 -23.50 -19.48 -3.32
C GLU A 273 -22.47 -19.33 -4.45
N TYR A 274 -21.87 -18.15 -4.59
CA TYR A 274 -20.76 -17.89 -5.51
C TYR A 274 -19.48 -18.59 -5.10
N THR A 275 -18.67 -19.03 -6.07
CA THR A 275 -17.24 -19.43 -5.97
C THR A 275 -16.84 -20.51 -4.94
N HIS A 276 -17.41 -20.53 -3.73
CA HIS A 276 -17.28 -21.54 -2.68
C HIS A 276 -18.46 -21.48 -1.67
N PRO A 277 -18.72 -22.55 -0.89
CA PRO A 277 -19.89 -22.68 0.01
C PRO A 277 -19.94 -21.79 1.27
N TYR A 278 -18.99 -20.87 1.44
CA TYR A 278 -18.91 -19.98 2.61
C TYR A 278 -18.73 -18.51 2.19
N TYR A 279 -19.08 -18.19 0.95
CA TYR A 279 -19.02 -16.85 0.39
C TYR A 279 -20.17 -15.97 0.89
N ALA A 280 -21.38 -16.54 0.97
CA ALA A 280 -22.58 -15.84 1.41
C ALA A 280 -22.96 -16.23 2.85
N GLY A 281 -22.94 -17.53 3.17
CA GLY A 281 -23.43 -18.02 4.47
C GLY A 281 -22.68 -17.48 5.68
N ARG A 282 -21.38 -17.15 5.54
CA ARG A 282 -20.60 -16.53 6.61
C ARG A 282 -21.03 -15.11 6.94
N ARG A 283 -21.33 -14.31 5.92
CA ARG A 283 -21.82 -12.93 6.09
C ARG A 283 -23.20 -12.92 6.73
N LEU A 284 -24.06 -13.83 6.29
CA LEU A 284 -25.39 -14.02 6.88
C LEU A 284 -25.27 -14.39 8.37
N TRP A 285 -24.51 -15.44 8.67
CA TRP A 285 -24.23 -15.84 10.05
C TRP A 285 -23.65 -14.70 10.88
N ARG A 286 -22.70 -13.95 10.33
CA ARG A 286 -21.99 -12.91 11.07
C ARG A 286 -22.94 -11.81 11.54
N ALA A 287 -23.79 -11.30 10.66
CA ALA A 287 -24.79 -10.30 11.03
C ALA A 287 -25.71 -10.82 12.15
N PHE A 288 -26.22 -12.05 12.01
CA PHE A 288 -27.09 -12.66 13.02
C PHE A 288 -26.37 -12.92 14.35
N SER A 289 -25.09 -13.31 14.31
CA SER A 289 -24.29 -13.51 15.52
C SER A 289 -24.01 -12.21 16.28
N LEU A 290 -24.01 -11.06 15.58
CA LEU A 290 -23.82 -9.75 16.17
C LEU A 290 -25.12 -9.16 16.71
N TRP A 291 -26.24 -9.37 16.02
CA TRP A 291 -27.55 -8.84 16.42
C TRP A 291 -28.29 -9.72 17.42
N ALA A 292 -28.20 -11.04 17.28
CA ALA A 292 -28.91 -12.02 18.10
C ALA A 292 -27.96 -13.13 18.62
N PRO A 293 -26.89 -12.78 19.36
CA PRO A 293 -25.93 -13.77 19.89
C PRO A 293 -26.60 -14.87 20.74
N SER A 294 -27.73 -14.59 21.40
CA SER A 294 -28.50 -15.57 22.17
C SER A 294 -28.96 -16.79 21.37
N GLN A 295 -29.11 -16.66 20.04
CA GLN A 295 -29.57 -17.73 19.17
C GLN A 295 -28.46 -18.76 18.87
N ASN A 296 -27.18 -18.39 19.03
CA ASN A 296 -26.03 -19.27 18.87
C ASN A 296 -26.04 -20.10 17.56
N PHE A 297 -26.29 -19.44 16.43
CA PHE A 297 -26.31 -20.08 15.11
C PHE A 297 -24.97 -20.76 14.78
N ASP A 298 -25.02 -21.98 14.21
CA ASP A 298 -23.81 -22.70 13.81
C ASP A 298 -23.18 -22.04 12.57
N PRO A 299 -21.95 -21.50 12.67
CA PRO A 299 -21.29 -20.82 11.56
C PRO A 299 -21.03 -21.72 10.34
N LYS A 300 -21.07 -23.05 10.48
CA LYS A 300 -20.67 -24.01 9.43
C LYS A 300 -21.77 -24.32 8.42
N LEU A 301 -22.99 -23.82 8.61
CA LEU A 301 -24.15 -24.24 7.83
C LEU A 301 -24.20 -23.66 6.40
N GLY A 302 -23.48 -22.57 6.11
CA GLY A 302 -23.51 -21.95 4.78
C GLY A 302 -24.93 -21.52 4.35
N VAL A 303 -25.16 -21.26 3.06
CA VAL A 303 -26.47 -21.15 2.42
C VAL A 303 -26.67 -22.35 1.50
N GLU A 304 -27.53 -23.28 1.91
CA GLU A 304 -27.90 -24.44 1.09
C GLU A 304 -29.14 -24.13 0.24
N VAL A 305 -29.13 -24.50 -1.04
CA VAL A 305 -30.28 -24.26 -1.93
C VAL A 305 -31.46 -25.16 -1.57
N GLU A 306 -31.20 -26.43 -1.26
CA GLU A 306 -32.22 -27.47 -1.07
C GLU A 306 -33.01 -27.38 0.24
N ARG A 307 -32.49 -26.66 1.24
CA ARG A 307 -33.12 -26.50 2.55
C ARG A 307 -32.67 -25.20 3.22
N PRO A 308 -33.50 -24.61 4.09
CA PRO A 308 -33.11 -23.44 4.88
C PRO A 308 -31.99 -23.81 5.87
N THR A 309 -30.98 -22.94 5.97
CA THR A 309 -29.86 -23.06 6.93
C THR A 309 -29.97 -22.06 8.06
N TYR A 310 -30.39 -20.83 7.73
CA TYR A 310 -30.67 -19.75 8.67
C TYR A 310 -32.09 -19.20 8.40
N PRO A 311 -32.76 -18.60 9.40
CA PRO A 311 -34.06 -17.97 9.19
C PRO A 311 -33.96 -16.76 8.25
N PHE A 312 -35.10 -16.35 7.66
CA PHE A 312 -35.17 -15.14 6.81
C PHE A 312 -34.72 -13.89 7.56
N SER A 313 -35.06 -13.77 8.85
CA SER A 313 -34.70 -12.63 9.70
C SER A 313 -34.53 -13.06 11.16
N VAL A 314 -33.92 -12.20 11.96
CA VAL A 314 -33.76 -12.40 13.41
C VAL A 314 -34.32 -11.21 14.18
N LYS A 315 -34.88 -11.49 15.36
CA LYS A 315 -35.12 -10.46 16.35
C LYS A 315 -33.80 -10.17 17.08
N PRO A 316 -33.27 -8.94 17.04
CA PRO A 316 -32.07 -8.60 17.79
C PRO A 316 -32.28 -8.78 19.30
N ASP A 317 -31.22 -9.17 20.00
CA ASP A 317 -31.24 -9.28 21.47
C ASP A 317 -31.38 -7.90 22.11
N GLU A 318 -30.76 -6.88 21.50
CA GLU A 318 -30.81 -5.47 21.88
C GLU A 318 -31.10 -4.60 20.64
N PRO A 319 -31.76 -3.43 20.79
CA PRO A 319 -32.02 -2.54 19.67
C PRO A 319 -30.75 -2.16 18.91
N ILE A 320 -30.79 -2.29 17.57
CA ILE A 320 -29.65 -2.04 16.70
C ILE A 320 -29.40 -0.53 16.62
N THR A 321 -28.18 -0.11 16.96
CA THR A 321 -27.73 1.28 16.81
C THR A 321 -27.08 1.53 15.46
N LEU A 322 -27.04 2.80 15.03
CA LEU A 322 -26.30 3.20 13.82
C LEU A 322 -24.82 2.77 13.91
N ASP A 323 -24.20 2.85 15.08
CA ASP A 323 -22.81 2.42 15.27
C ASP A 323 -22.61 0.91 15.11
N GLN A 324 -23.59 0.09 15.51
CA GLN A 324 -23.56 -1.35 15.24
C GLN A 324 -23.65 -1.63 13.74
N MET A 325 -24.45 -0.86 12.99
CA MET A 325 -24.49 -0.94 11.52
C MET A 325 -23.17 -0.51 10.88
N LYS A 326 -22.59 0.63 11.31
CA LYS A 326 -21.26 1.08 10.83
C LYS A 326 -20.19 0.00 11.08
N ARG A 327 -20.21 -0.66 12.25
CA ARG A 327 -19.28 -1.76 12.58
C ARG A 327 -19.49 -2.99 11.71
N LEU A 328 -20.73 -3.37 11.41
CA LEU A 328 -21.03 -4.50 10.52
C LEU A 328 -20.39 -4.32 9.14
N TYR A 329 -20.50 -3.13 8.55
CA TYR A 329 -19.89 -2.83 7.25
C TYR A 329 -18.36 -2.69 7.29
N ARG A 330 -17.76 -2.65 8.48
CA ARG A 330 -16.31 -2.64 8.74
C ARG A 330 -15.76 -4.01 9.17
N ASP A 331 -16.61 -5.02 9.30
CA ASP A 331 -16.28 -6.31 9.90
C ASP A 331 -15.57 -7.26 8.91
N HIS A 332 -14.49 -7.86 9.40
CA HIS A 332 -13.69 -8.93 8.80
C HIS A 332 -13.73 -10.22 9.63
N MET A 333 -14.86 -10.46 10.31
CA MET A 333 -15.10 -11.60 11.21
C MET A 333 -14.30 -11.53 12.52
N GLU A 334 -13.97 -10.34 13.01
CA GLU A 334 -13.11 -10.14 14.18
C GLU A 334 -13.63 -10.84 15.43
N GLY A 335 -12.70 -11.43 16.20
CA GLY A 335 -13.04 -12.15 17.44
C GLY A 335 -13.64 -13.54 17.21
N THR A 336 -13.56 -14.06 15.99
CA THR A 336 -14.00 -15.42 15.63
C THR A 336 -12.84 -16.26 15.11
N GLN A 337 -13.04 -17.57 14.94
CA GLN A 337 -12.04 -18.44 14.31
C GLN A 337 -11.83 -18.17 12.80
N TYR A 338 -12.61 -17.25 12.22
CA TYR A 338 -12.59 -16.87 10.79
C TYR A 338 -12.07 -15.43 10.60
N ASP A 339 -11.53 -14.83 11.67
CA ASP A 339 -11.02 -13.47 11.70
C ASP A 339 -9.84 -13.29 10.74
N LEU A 340 -10.10 -12.61 9.62
CA LEU A 340 -9.11 -12.35 8.57
C LEU A 340 -7.96 -11.46 9.04
N THR A 341 -8.16 -10.66 10.09
CA THR A 341 -7.11 -9.80 10.67
C THR A 341 -6.15 -10.56 11.59
N SER A 342 -6.48 -11.81 11.92
CA SER A 342 -5.67 -12.70 12.77
C SER A 342 -4.94 -13.80 11.97
N HIS A 343 -5.23 -13.94 10.68
CA HIS A 343 -4.63 -14.95 9.81
C HIS A 343 -3.15 -14.67 9.54
N ALA A 344 -2.29 -15.23 10.40
CA ALA A 344 -0.85 -14.99 10.41
C ALA A 344 -0.12 -15.30 9.09
N THR A 345 -0.60 -16.28 8.31
CA THR A 345 0.05 -16.70 7.06
C THR A 345 -0.51 -16.00 5.82
N ALA A 346 -1.84 -15.91 5.71
CA ALA A 346 -2.52 -15.32 4.55
C ALA A 346 -2.39 -13.79 4.53
N GLY A 347 -2.47 -13.13 5.69
CA GLY A 347 -2.33 -11.68 5.80
C GLY A 347 -0.88 -11.17 5.78
N GLY A 348 0.10 -12.05 5.51
CA GLY A 348 1.51 -11.69 5.47
C GLY A 348 2.09 -11.27 6.83
N ALA A 349 3.27 -10.65 6.80
CA ALA A 349 4.01 -10.24 8.00
C ALA A 349 3.21 -9.30 8.92
N PHE A 350 2.25 -8.54 8.38
CA PHE A 350 1.49 -7.52 9.11
C PHE A 350 -0.03 -7.75 9.14
N ARG A 351 -0.47 -8.97 8.81
CA ARG A 351 -1.85 -9.45 8.97
C ARG A 351 -2.93 -8.59 8.27
N THR A 352 -2.69 -8.19 7.03
CA THR A 352 -3.74 -7.56 6.23
C THR A 352 -4.90 -8.56 6.01
N PRO A 353 -6.16 -8.17 6.25
CA PRO A 353 -7.31 -9.03 5.97
C PRO A 353 -7.64 -9.09 4.47
N ASN A 354 -6.98 -8.26 3.66
CA ASN A 354 -7.29 -8.08 2.26
C ASN A 354 -6.70 -9.22 1.43
N THR A 355 -7.56 -10.22 1.17
CA THR A 355 -7.22 -11.37 0.34
C THR A 355 -7.72 -11.21 -1.09
N VAL A 356 -6.81 -11.25 -2.06
CA VAL A 356 -7.14 -11.10 -3.49
C VAL A 356 -7.47 -12.47 -4.11
N ARG A 357 -8.29 -12.48 -5.17
CA ARG A 357 -8.65 -13.69 -5.91
C ARG A 357 -7.41 -14.28 -6.61
N LEU A 358 -7.45 -15.59 -6.89
CA LEU A 358 -6.50 -16.22 -7.79
C LEU A 358 -6.65 -15.65 -9.21
N THR A 359 -5.54 -15.55 -9.95
CA THR A 359 -5.53 -15.26 -11.40
C THR A 359 -4.36 -16.00 -12.05
N GLY A 360 -4.51 -16.35 -13.33
CA GLY A 360 -3.42 -16.91 -14.15
C GLY A 360 -3.02 -18.32 -13.70
N GLU A 361 -1.72 -18.64 -13.73
CA GLU A 361 -1.21 -19.98 -13.47
C GLU A 361 -1.68 -20.60 -12.14
N ALA A 362 -1.91 -19.79 -11.11
CA ALA A 362 -2.42 -20.24 -9.81
C ALA A 362 -3.88 -20.71 -9.86
N GLU A 363 -4.71 -20.11 -10.73
CA GLU A 363 -6.11 -20.50 -10.91
C GLU A 363 -6.22 -21.85 -11.63
N ASP A 364 -5.35 -22.11 -12.60
CA ASP A 364 -5.33 -23.36 -13.39
C ASP A 364 -4.82 -24.58 -12.61
N SER A 365 -4.05 -24.35 -11.55
CA SER A 365 -3.28 -25.40 -10.86
C SER A 365 -3.85 -25.80 -9.50
N ILE A 366 -4.76 -25.01 -8.92
CA ILE A 366 -5.38 -25.30 -7.62
C ILE A 366 -6.82 -25.80 -7.80
N GLU A 367 -7.03 -27.09 -7.58
CA GLU A 367 -8.37 -27.71 -7.72
C GLU A 367 -9.34 -27.29 -6.59
N TYR A 368 -8.84 -27.06 -5.37
CA TYR A 368 -9.63 -26.70 -4.17
C TYR A 368 -8.93 -25.65 -3.29
N GLY A 369 -9.69 -24.66 -2.82
CA GLY A 369 -9.20 -23.60 -1.93
C GLY A 369 -10.09 -22.36 -2.00
N ALA A 370 -10.22 -21.63 -0.90
CA ALA A 370 -10.91 -20.34 -0.83
C ALA A 370 -10.60 -19.61 0.48
N TRP A 371 -10.59 -18.28 0.42
CA TRP A 371 -10.63 -17.42 1.60
C TRP A 371 -12.07 -17.09 1.99
N GLU A 372 -12.31 -16.77 3.25
CA GLU A 372 -13.63 -16.30 3.68
C GLU A 372 -13.91 -14.91 3.06
N ARG A 373 -15.14 -14.66 2.62
CA ARG A 373 -15.56 -13.33 2.17
C ARG A 373 -16.11 -12.54 3.36
N ALA A 374 -15.39 -11.51 3.76
CA ALA A 374 -15.84 -10.52 4.72
C ALA A 374 -16.95 -9.61 4.16
N ILE A 375 -17.61 -8.86 5.05
CA ILE A 375 -18.55 -7.80 4.68
C ILE A 375 -17.76 -6.57 4.23
N SER A 376 -16.76 -6.15 5.02
CA SER A 376 -15.84 -5.10 4.59
C SER A 376 -14.80 -5.65 3.62
N LEU A 377 -14.65 -5.01 2.47
CA LEU A 377 -13.66 -5.37 1.47
C LEU A 377 -12.87 -4.15 1.02
N PHE A 378 -11.60 -4.36 0.71
CA PHE A 378 -10.71 -3.35 0.12
C PHE A 378 -11.19 -2.79 -1.21
N ARG A 379 -12.01 -3.54 -1.96
CA ARG A 379 -12.56 -3.14 -3.26
C ARG A 379 -13.98 -2.55 -3.19
N THR A 380 -14.47 -2.27 -1.99
CA THR A 380 -15.72 -1.53 -1.81
C THR A 380 -15.52 -0.08 -2.26
N GLN A 381 -16.33 0.38 -3.21
CA GLN A 381 -16.24 1.73 -3.76
C GLN A 381 -17.07 2.73 -2.98
N TYR A 382 -18.14 2.26 -2.35
CA TYR A 382 -18.89 2.98 -1.33
C TYR A 382 -19.72 2.00 -0.51
N ALA A 383 -20.09 2.40 0.70
CA ALA A 383 -21.14 1.79 1.48
C ALA A 383 -22.04 2.88 2.05
N TYR A 384 -23.28 2.53 2.38
CA TYR A 384 -24.17 3.49 3.02
C TYR A 384 -25.20 2.81 3.91
N ILE A 385 -25.71 3.58 4.87
CA ILE A 385 -26.79 3.22 5.77
C ILE A 385 -27.87 4.30 5.66
N ALA A 386 -28.90 4.03 4.86
CA ALA A 386 -30.04 4.93 4.72
C ALA A 386 -31.05 4.64 5.82
N VAL A 387 -31.35 5.66 6.64
CA VAL A 387 -32.30 5.58 7.73
C VAL A 387 -33.53 6.39 7.37
N SER A 388 -34.65 5.71 7.24
CA SER A 388 -35.95 6.31 6.98
C SER A 388 -36.77 6.42 8.26
N TYR A 389 -37.43 7.56 8.43
CA TYR A 389 -38.24 7.84 9.61
C TYR A 389 -39.67 8.18 9.23
N LYS A 390 -40.60 7.75 10.08
CA LYS A 390 -42.00 8.17 9.94
C LYS A 390 -42.15 9.66 10.23
N GLY A 391 -42.62 10.42 9.24
CA GLY A 391 -43.04 11.82 9.41
C GLY A 391 -41.92 12.85 9.59
N ARG A 392 -40.65 12.49 9.34
CA ARG A 392 -39.52 13.43 9.32
C ARG A 392 -38.53 13.05 8.20
N PRO A 393 -37.65 13.97 7.76
CA PRO A 393 -36.67 13.67 6.72
C PRO A 393 -35.76 12.51 7.09
N GLY A 394 -35.34 11.75 6.08
CA GLY A 394 -34.40 10.66 6.23
C GLY A 394 -32.95 11.11 6.18
N VAL A 395 -32.05 10.23 6.59
CA VAL A 395 -30.60 10.47 6.60
C VAL A 395 -29.89 9.32 5.91
N LEU A 396 -29.16 9.63 4.84
CA LEU A 396 -28.27 8.72 4.14
C LEU A 396 -26.86 8.86 4.75
N ASN A 397 -26.46 7.91 5.59
CA ASN A 397 -25.09 7.88 6.10
C ASN A 397 -24.20 7.24 5.04
N PHE A 398 -23.43 8.06 4.31
CA PHE A 398 -22.66 7.63 3.13
C PHE A 398 -21.18 7.55 3.44
N ALA A 399 -20.55 6.42 3.17
CA ALA A 399 -19.11 6.20 3.27
C ALA A 399 -18.55 5.91 1.88
N ILE A 400 -17.75 6.82 1.34
CA ILE A 400 -17.09 6.62 0.05
C ILE A 400 -15.81 5.80 0.22
N GLY A 401 -15.55 4.85 -0.66
CA GLY A 401 -14.44 3.88 -0.56
C GLY A 401 -14.68 2.75 0.45
N ALA A 402 -13.60 2.07 0.84
CA ALA A 402 -13.65 0.92 1.73
C ALA A 402 -14.05 1.31 3.17
N PRO A 403 -15.14 0.78 3.76
CA PRO A 403 -15.69 1.30 5.02
C PRO A 403 -14.72 1.26 6.21
N HIS A 404 -13.78 0.32 6.23
CA HIS A 404 -12.74 0.23 7.26
C HIS A 404 -11.73 1.38 7.19
N ALA A 405 -11.64 2.09 6.07
CA ALA A 405 -10.83 3.31 5.88
C ALA A 405 -11.67 4.61 5.90
N SER A 406 -12.98 4.52 5.69
CA SER A 406 -13.88 5.66 5.47
C SER A 406 -14.60 6.14 6.73
N VAL A 407 -15.18 7.34 6.65
CA VAL A 407 -16.15 7.88 7.63
C VAL A 407 -17.53 7.90 6.98
N PHE A 408 -18.56 7.53 7.75
CA PHE A 408 -19.95 7.65 7.34
C PHE A 408 -20.41 9.11 7.55
N VAL A 409 -20.63 9.83 6.45
CA VAL A 409 -21.07 11.22 6.46
C VAL A 409 -22.60 11.29 6.31
N PRO A 410 -23.33 12.03 7.16
CA PRO A 410 -24.79 12.12 7.06
C PRO A 410 -25.22 13.07 5.94
N ILE A 411 -25.95 12.54 4.96
CA ILE A 411 -26.60 13.29 3.90
C ILE A 411 -28.09 13.39 4.23
N VAL A 412 -28.57 14.60 4.48
CA VAL A 412 -30.00 14.84 4.77
C VAL A 412 -30.79 14.75 3.47
N VAL A 413 -31.82 13.91 3.44
CA VAL A 413 -32.68 13.71 2.27
C VAL A 413 -34.07 14.24 2.56
N LYS A 414 -34.43 15.36 1.93
CA LYS A 414 -35.67 16.09 2.21
C LYS A 414 -36.21 16.80 0.96
N PRO A 415 -37.50 17.19 0.94
CA PRO A 415 -38.05 17.97 -0.16
C PRO A 415 -37.40 19.34 -0.29
N LYS A 416 -37.13 19.77 -1.51
CA LYS A 416 -36.51 21.08 -1.83
C LYS A 416 -35.20 21.29 -1.05
N PRO A 417 -34.19 20.42 -1.25
CA PRO A 417 -32.92 20.54 -0.55
C PRO A 417 -32.23 21.87 -0.89
N SER A 418 -31.52 22.43 0.09
CA SER A 418 -30.67 23.61 -0.11
C SER A 418 -29.29 23.26 -0.65
N VAL A 419 -28.88 21.99 -0.53
CA VAL A 419 -27.64 21.44 -1.07
C VAL A 419 -27.99 20.35 -2.09
N THR A 420 -27.64 20.60 -3.35
CA THR A 420 -27.84 19.64 -4.46
C THR A 420 -26.51 19.18 -5.05
N SER A 421 -25.39 19.56 -4.44
CA SER A 421 -24.05 19.19 -4.91
C SER A 421 -23.09 19.08 -3.73
N ILE A 422 -22.26 18.02 -3.76
CA ILE A 422 -21.20 17.77 -2.79
C ILE A 422 -19.93 17.45 -3.60
N PRO A 423 -19.14 18.47 -3.99
CA PRO A 423 -18.03 18.30 -4.92
C PRO A 423 -17.02 17.21 -4.52
N ALA A 424 -16.75 17.04 -3.22
CA ALA A 424 -15.83 16.01 -2.73
C ALA A 424 -16.30 14.57 -2.99
N LEU A 425 -17.61 14.35 -3.13
CA LEU A 425 -18.23 13.06 -3.47
C LEU A 425 -18.59 12.95 -4.97
N GLU A 426 -18.64 14.06 -5.70
CA GLU A 426 -18.86 14.10 -7.15
C GLU A 426 -17.58 14.00 -7.98
N ASN A 427 -16.44 14.44 -7.43
CA ASN A 427 -15.12 14.31 -8.06
C ASN A 427 -14.52 12.89 -7.87
N ALA A 428 -15.38 11.90 -7.80
CA ALA A 428 -15.08 10.55 -7.37
C ALA A 428 -14.95 9.64 -8.60
N TRP A 429 -13.75 9.61 -9.19
CA TRP A 429 -13.42 8.77 -10.34
C TRP A 429 -11.98 8.27 -10.25
N GLN A 430 -11.82 7.01 -10.68
CA GLN A 430 -10.60 6.23 -10.55
C GLN A 430 -9.53 6.51 -11.61
N GLY A 431 -9.87 7.05 -12.79
CA GLY A 431 -8.91 7.17 -13.91
C GLY A 431 -8.01 8.41 -13.92
N GLU A 432 -8.19 9.34 -12.97
CA GLU A 432 -7.36 10.53 -12.83
C GLU A 432 -7.31 10.97 -11.37
N PHE A 433 -6.10 11.23 -10.85
CA PHE A 433 -5.92 11.71 -9.47
C PHE A 433 -6.59 13.08 -9.28
N ASN A 434 -7.33 13.23 -8.19
CA ASN A 434 -7.96 14.49 -7.83
C ASN A 434 -7.84 14.74 -6.31
N GLU A 435 -7.06 15.74 -5.92
CA GLU A 435 -6.84 16.12 -4.52
C GLU A 435 -8.08 16.69 -3.81
N LYS A 436 -9.15 17.01 -4.55
CA LYS A 436 -10.44 17.46 -4.01
C LYS A 436 -11.45 16.32 -3.88
N SER A 437 -11.02 15.08 -4.13
CA SER A 437 -11.88 13.90 -4.07
C SER A 437 -11.70 13.18 -2.72
N LEU A 438 -12.79 13.04 -1.98
CA LEU A 438 -12.76 12.26 -0.73
C LEU A 438 -12.43 10.79 -1.02
N TRP A 439 -12.85 10.26 -2.18
CA TRP A 439 -12.51 8.90 -2.58
C TRP A 439 -11.00 8.71 -2.74
N TRP A 440 -10.28 9.63 -3.40
CA TRP A 440 -8.82 9.54 -3.52
C TRP A 440 -8.12 9.63 -2.16
N ALA A 441 -8.63 10.46 -1.25
CA ALA A 441 -8.11 10.58 0.11
C ALA A 441 -8.30 9.27 0.89
N VAL A 442 -9.49 8.66 0.81
CA VAL A 442 -9.79 7.36 1.42
C VAL A 442 -8.98 6.23 0.79
N LEU A 443 -8.88 6.18 -0.54
CA LEU A 443 -8.10 5.18 -1.27
C LEU A 443 -6.64 5.19 -0.81
N SER A 444 -6.07 6.40 -0.66
CA SER A 444 -4.69 6.58 -0.21
C SER A 444 -4.48 6.03 1.19
N VAL A 445 -5.39 6.32 2.14
CA VAL A 445 -5.35 5.75 3.50
C VAL A 445 -5.53 4.23 3.48
N SER A 446 -6.52 3.73 2.74
CA SER A 446 -6.85 2.30 2.61
C SER A 446 -5.67 1.47 2.13
N ASN A 447 -5.04 1.90 1.03
CA ASN A 447 -3.89 1.19 0.48
C ASN A 447 -2.63 1.38 1.34
N THR A 448 -2.46 2.54 1.99
CA THR A 448 -1.29 2.74 2.88
C THR A 448 -1.35 1.81 4.08
N MET A 449 -2.52 1.67 4.71
CA MET A 449 -2.64 0.81 5.89
C MET A 449 -2.41 -0.68 5.58
N ASP A 450 -2.62 -1.12 4.34
CA ASP A 450 -2.34 -2.50 3.93
C ASP A 450 -0.88 -2.91 4.08
N LEU A 451 0.06 -1.95 4.01
CA LEU A 451 1.48 -2.22 4.23
C LEU A 451 1.72 -2.81 5.62
N LYS A 452 1.02 -2.27 6.64
CA LYS A 452 1.23 -2.60 8.05
C LYS A 452 -0.07 -2.59 8.84
N TRP A 453 -1.05 -3.38 8.37
CA TRP A 453 -2.43 -3.36 8.85
C TRP A 453 -2.53 -3.37 10.37
N CYS A 454 -1.89 -4.34 11.04
CA CYS A 454 -2.00 -4.54 12.50
C CYS A 454 -1.56 -3.32 13.35
N TYR A 455 -0.85 -2.37 12.76
CA TYR A 455 -0.46 -1.12 13.40
C TYR A 455 -1.30 0.06 12.92
N MET A 456 -1.31 0.29 11.61
CA MET A 456 -1.89 1.47 11.00
C MET A 456 -3.41 1.54 11.19
N ILE A 457 -4.10 0.38 11.24
CA ILE A 457 -5.54 0.33 11.49
C ILE A 457 -5.94 1.01 12.80
N LYS A 458 -5.07 1.00 13.84
CA LYS A 458 -5.37 1.62 15.13
C LYS A 458 -5.42 3.15 15.03
N ASP A 459 -4.51 3.73 14.27
CA ASP A 459 -4.49 5.17 14.02
C ASP A 459 -5.63 5.59 13.09
N VAL A 460 -5.95 4.76 12.08
CA VAL A 460 -7.12 4.97 11.21
C VAL A 460 -8.42 4.92 12.02
N GLN A 461 -8.60 3.91 12.87
CA GLN A 461 -9.79 3.79 13.74
C GLN A 461 -9.89 4.95 14.73
N LYS A 462 -8.77 5.42 15.27
CA LYS A 462 -8.74 6.61 16.12
C LYS A 462 -9.21 7.86 15.34
N ALA A 463 -8.65 8.09 14.16
CA ALA A 463 -9.03 9.23 13.31
C ALA A 463 -10.49 9.15 12.84
N GLN A 464 -10.98 7.95 12.49
CA GLN A 464 -12.40 7.70 12.19
C GLN A 464 -13.27 8.05 13.39
N LYS A 465 -12.91 7.56 14.59
CA LYS A 465 -13.69 7.83 15.79
C LYS A 465 -13.73 9.32 16.13
N GLU A 466 -12.62 10.03 16.05
CA GLU A 466 -12.60 11.48 16.27
C GLU A 466 -13.53 12.21 15.29
N ALA A 467 -13.46 11.88 13.98
CA ALA A 467 -14.33 12.47 12.97
C ALA A 467 -15.82 12.10 13.17
N GLU A 468 -16.11 10.86 13.56
CA GLU A 468 -17.47 10.39 13.82
C GLU A 468 -18.05 10.99 15.11
N ASP A 469 -17.23 11.20 16.16
CA ASP A 469 -17.66 11.88 17.38
C ASP A 469 -18.01 13.36 17.11
N GLU A 470 -17.24 14.04 16.25
CA GLU A 470 -17.56 15.40 15.77
C GLU A 470 -18.88 15.42 14.99
N ILE A 471 -19.09 14.46 14.09
CA ILE A 471 -20.34 14.30 13.32
C ILE A 471 -21.51 14.01 14.25
N ASP A 472 -21.36 13.11 15.22
CA ASP A 472 -22.41 12.75 16.16
C ASP A 472 -22.81 13.95 17.03
N GLU A 473 -21.86 14.79 17.41
CA GLU A 473 -22.14 16.03 18.14
C GLU A 473 -22.90 17.04 17.27
N ILE A 474 -22.52 17.18 15.99
CA ILE A 474 -23.27 17.97 15.01
C ILE A 474 -24.71 17.44 14.88
N MET A 475 -24.89 16.12 14.72
CA MET A 475 -26.20 15.46 14.60
C MET A 475 -27.08 15.65 15.84
N LYS A 476 -26.50 15.75 17.04
CA LYS A 476 -27.23 15.97 18.30
C LYS A 476 -27.61 17.43 18.52
N THR A 477 -26.79 18.38 18.07
CA THR A 477 -26.91 19.80 18.45
C THR A 477 -27.50 20.69 17.37
N LYS A 478 -27.46 20.27 16.11
CA LYS A 478 -27.90 21.06 14.95
C LYS A 478 -29.21 20.56 14.36
N SER A 479 -29.94 21.47 13.73
CA SER A 479 -31.09 21.10 12.90
C SER A 479 -30.65 20.41 11.61
N LEU A 480 -31.52 19.58 11.02
CA LEU A 480 -31.24 18.91 9.73
C LEU A 480 -30.91 19.91 8.60
N ASP A 481 -31.49 21.11 8.63
CA ASP A 481 -31.19 22.17 7.66
C ASP A 481 -29.78 22.75 7.81
N GLU A 482 -29.29 22.85 9.05
CA GLU A 482 -27.91 23.28 9.32
C GLU A 482 -26.91 22.19 8.92
N ILE A 483 -27.24 20.92 9.20
CA ILE A 483 -26.41 19.76 8.84
C ILE A 483 -26.26 19.68 7.32
N GLU A 484 -27.36 19.75 6.58
CA GLU A 484 -27.37 19.77 5.12
C GLU A 484 -26.40 20.83 4.57
N LYS A 485 -26.51 22.08 5.03
CA LYS A 485 -25.67 23.20 4.56
C LYS A 485 -24.19 23.03 4.88
N GLN A 486 -23.86 22.35 5.98
CA GLN A 486 -22.47 22.12 6.40
C GLN A 486 -21.84 20.89 5.74
N THR A 487 -22.64 19.99 5.16
CA THR A 487 -22.17 18.72 4.61
C THR A 487 -21.08 18.88 3.54
N PRO A 488 -21.15 19.83 2.58
CA PRO A 488 -20.06 20.04 1.62
C PRO A 488 -18.72 20.41 2.27
N GLU A 489 -18.73 21.34 3.22
CA GLU A 489 -17.52 21.79 3.94
C GLU A 489 -16.97 20.67 4.84
N LEU A 490 -17.86 19.89 5.47
CA LEU A 490 -17.48 18.70 6.23
C LEU A 490 -16.72 17.71 5.33
N CYS A 491 -17.23 17.40 4.13
CA CYS A 491 -16.57 16.48 3.20
C CYS A 491 -15.22 17.02 2.70
N ASP A 492 -15.12 18.32 2.43
CA ASP A 492 -13.88 18.98 2.01
C ASP A 492 -12.81 18.98 3.13
N THR A 493 -13.23 19.25 4.37
CA THR A 493 -12.37 19.13 5.56
C THR A 493 -11.93 17.70 5.80
N LEU A 494 -12.83 16.72 5.67
CA LEU A 494 -12.49 15.30 5.74
C LEU A 494 -11.48 14.91 4.65
N THR A 495 -11.64 15.42 3.42
CA THR A 495 -10.71 15.15 2.31
C THR A 495 -9.29 15.58 2.68
N ARG A 496 -9.11 16.81 3.16
CA ARG A 496 -7.80 17.30 3.65
C ARG A 496 -7.26 16.48 4.82
N ARG A 497 -8.13 16.15 5.80
CA ARG A 497 -7.75 15.36 6.98
C ARG A 497 -7.28 13.95 6.61
N TRP A 498 -7.93 13.30 5.63
CA TRP A 498 -7.56 11.97 5.16
C TRP A 498 -6.26 11.96 4.35
N PHE A 499 -6.01 12.96 3.49
CA PHE A 499 -4.70 13.08 2.86
C PHE A 499 -3.59 13.32 3.88
N LYS A 500 -3.84 14.16 4.90
CA LYS A 500 -2.88 14.32 6.00
C LYS A 500 -2.66 13.02 6.76
N LEU A 501 -3.71 12.23 7.00
CA LEU A 501 -3.60 10.91 7.63
C LEU A 501 -2.76 9.95 6.79
N HIS A 502 -2.96 9.91 5.47
CA HIS A 502 -2.13 9.11 4.56
C HIS A 502 -0.63 9.39 4.74
N TYR A 503 -0.21 10.65 4.68
CA TYR A 503 1.20 11.02 4.88
C TYR A 503 1.69 10.79 6.32
N THR A 504 0.81 10.98 7.30
CA THR A 504 1.12 10.66 8.71
C THR A 504 1.40 9.17 8.88
N LEU A 505 0.60 8.30 8.27
CA LEU A 505 0.81 6.85 8.32
C LEU A 505 2.11 6.46 7.60
N LEU A 506 2.38 7.02 6.42
CA LEU A 506 3.64 6.79 5.70
C LEU A 506 4.84 7.22 6.55
N GLY A 507 4.82 8.42 7.12
CA GLY A 507 5.92 8.93 7.94
C GLY A 507 6.13 8.18 9.24
N LYS A 508 5.05 7.93 9.98
CA LYS A 508 5.09 7.25 11.28
C LYS A 508 5.53 5.80 11.15
N TYR A 509 5.10 5.13 10.08
CA TYR A 509 5.32 3.70 9.86
C TYR A 509 6.14 3.39 8.61
N GLN A 510 7.00 4.30 8.16
CA GLN A 510 7.92 4.02 7.07
C GLN A 510 8.85 2.85 7.41
N ASN A 511 9.37 2.16 6.39
CA ASN A 511 10.62 1.40 6.48
C ASN A 511 10.72 0.45 7.69
N GLY A 512 9.66 -0.30 8.00
CA GLY A 512 9.65 -1.21 9.16
C GLY A 512 9.41 -0.58 10.55
N TYR A 513 9.39 0.74 10.71
CA TYR A 513 9.18 1.42 12.01
C TYR A 513 7.71 1.52 12.46
N THR A 514 7.51 1.88 13.73
CA THR A 514 6.18 2.11 14.36
C THR A 514 5.94 3.51 14.93
N ASP A 515 6.96 4.36 14.95
CA ASP A 515 6.85 5.74 15.44
C ASP A 515 7.92 6.65 14.83
N TRP A 516 7.64 7.25 13.67
CA TRP A 516 8.45 8.30 13.02
C TRP A 516 9.97 8.02 12.93
N GLY A 517 10.34 6.74 12.80
CA GLY A 517 11.74 6.29 12.80
C GLY A 517 12.35 5.98 14.17
N TYR A 518 11.68 6.28 15.29
CA TYR A 518 12.23 6.15 16.64
C TYR A 518 11.96 4.80 17.33
N SER A 519 10.91 4.07 16.93
CA SER A 519 10.60 2.76 17.55
C SER A 519 10.60 1.62 16.53
N LYS A 520 11.34 0.56 16.88
CA LYS A 520 11.28 -0.74 16.20
C LYS A 520 10.02 -1.51 16.66
N PRO A 521 9.39 -2.27 15.76
CA PRO A 521 8.11 -2.92 16.03
C PRO A 521 8.20 -3.94 17.17
N GLY A 522 7.18 -3.94 18.04
CA GLY A 522 6.91 -5.03 18.99
C GLY A 522 6.09 -6.20 18.41
N TYR A 523 5.51 -6.04 17.22
CA TYR A 523 4.70 -7.01 16.47
C TYR A 523 5.22 -7.13 15.02
N GLY A 524 6.43 -7.66 14.83
CA GLY A 524 6.94 -8.00 13.50
C GLY A 524 6.19 -9.20 12.89
N PRO A 525 6.70 -9.76 11.78
CA PRO A 525 6.27 -11.06 11.31
C PRO A 525 6.20 -12.08 12.46
N THR A 526 5.11 -12.85 12.50
CA THR A 526 4.91 -13.87 13.55
C THR A 526 5.87 -15.04 13.37
N THR A 527 6.13 -15.80 14.44
CA THR A 527 6.90 -17.05 14.35
C THR A 527 6.26 -18.02 13.36
N GLU A 528 4.92 -18.10 13.35
CA GLU A 528 4.16 -18.89 12.38
C GLU A 528 4.41 -18.44 10.94
N TRP A 529 4.41 -17.13 10.69
CA TRP A 529 4.70 -16.57 9.38
C TRP A 529 6.14 -16.85 8.94
N LEU A 530 7.14 -16.55 9.78
CA LEU A 530 8.57 -16.78 9.49
C LEU A 530 8.83 -18.25 9.13
N LYS A 531 8.22 -19.17 9.89
CA LYS A 531 8.30 -20.60 9.61
C LYS A 531 7.63 -20.97 8.29
N ALA A 532 6.46 -20.42 7.99
CA ALA A 532 5.76 -20.68 6.73
C ALA A 532 6.58 -20.19 5.53
N VAL A 533 7.23 -19.04 5.64
CA VAL A 533 8.05 -18.49 4.55
C VAL A 533 9.44 -19.09 4.44
N GLY A 534 9.83 -19.95 5.39
CA GLY A 534 11.12 -20.66 5.35
C GLY A 534 12.29 -19.80 5.80
N PHE A 535 12.10 -18.92 6.77
CA PHE A 535 13.16 -18.13 7.40
C PHE A 535 14.31 -19.00 7.95
N ASP A 536 14.00 -20.25 8.33
CA ASP A 536 14.94 -21.25 8.83
C ASP A 536 15.62 -22.08 7.74
N LYS A 537 15.33 -21.81 6.45
CA LYS A 537 15.89 -22.54 5.30
C LYS A 537 16.94 -21.68 4.59
N PHE A 538 18.20 -21.95 4.87
CA PHE A 538 19.35 -21.20 4.34
C PHE A 538 20.46 -22.16 3.86
N ASP A 539 21.36 -21.67 2.99
CA ASP A 539 22.39 -22.48 2.31
C ASP A 539 23.73 -22.62 3.08
N ALA A 540 23.92 -21.86 4.15
CA ALA A 540 25.09 -21.88 5.01
C ALA A 540 25.01 -23.07 5.95
N THR A 541 26.18 -23.51 6.40
CA THR A 541 26.26 -24.60 7.36
C THR A 541 25.83 -24.11 8.74
N LYS A 542 25.18 -24.99 9.52
CA LYS A 542 24.88 -24.70 10.94
C LYS A 542 26.13 -24.29 11.73
N LYS A 543 27.29 -24.86 11.37
CA LYS A 543 28.59 -24.52 11.94
C LYS A 543 28.96 -23.05 11.68
N GLN A 544 28.78 -22.53 10.46
CA GLN A 544 29.05 -21.11 10.18
C GLN A 544 28.19 -20.19 11.05
N PHE A 545 26.89 -20.52 11.20
CA PHE A 545 26.01 -19.78 12.11
C PHE A 545 26.44 -19.88 13.58
N ASP A 546 26.74 -21.09 14.06
CA ASP A 546 27.12 -21.33 15.45
C ASP A 546 28.46 -20.64 15.77
N ASP A 547 29.46 -20.73 14.89
CA ASP A 547 30.77 -20.09 15.03
C ASP A 547 30.65 -18.56 15.06
N GLN A 548 29.81 -17.97 14.18
CA GLN A 548 29.57 -16.53 14.16
C GLN A 548 28.84 -16.05 15.42
N LYS A 549 27.78 -16.74 15.84
CA LYS A 549 27.03 -16.42 17.07
C LYS A 549 27.89 -16.57 18.32
N GLU A 550 28.68 -17.63 18.43
CA GLU A 550 29.55 -17.85 19.59
C GLU A 550 30.59 -16.73 19.70
N ARG A 551 31.21 -16.35 18.58
CA ARG A 551 32.19 -15.27 18.56
C ARG A 551 31.56 -13.91 18.82
N PHE A 552 30.39 -13.63 18.25
CA PHE A 552 29.64 -12.42 18.55
C PHE A 552 29.33 -12.33 20.06
N ALA A 553 28.81 -13.41 20.65
CA ALA A 553 28.54 -13.48 22.08
C ALA A 553 29.80 -13.41 22.94
N LYS A 554 30.93 -13.96 22.48
CA LYS A 554 32.22 -13.85 23.19
C LYS A 554 32.71 -12.41 23.16
N SER A 555 32.77 -11.79 21.99
CA SER A 555 33.20 -10.39 21.85
C SER A 555 32.28 -9.45 22.62
N GLN A 556 30.98 -9.73 22.69
CA GLN A 556 30.04 -8.97 23.51
C GLN A 556 30.29 -9.16 25.01
N ARG A 557 30.60 -10.38 25.49
CA ARG A 557 31.00 -10.60 26.89
C ARG A 557 32.33 -9.93 27.24
N ASP A 558 33.32 -10.05 26.37
CA ASP A 558 34.62 -9.39 26.52
C ASP A 558 34.44 -7.86 26.52
N ALA A 559 33.40 -7.38 25.83
CA ALA A 559 33.00 -5.98 25.80
C ALA A 559 32.16 -5.55 27.01
N ASP A 560 31.31 -6.40 27.62
CA ASP A 560 30.51 -6.08 28.83
C ASP A 560 31.36 -5.79 30.07
N ASP A 561 32.60 -6.31 30.12
CA ASP A 561 33.61 -5.94 31.14
C ASP A 561 34.14 -4.50 30.96
N ILE A 562 33.78 -3.85 29.85
CA ILE A 562 34.04 -2.45 29.50
C ILE A 562 32.64 -1.78 29.42
N ARG A 563 32.40 -0.66 30.10
CA ARG A 563 31.03 -0.09 30.17
C ARG A 563 30.54 0.33 28.77
N ILE A 564 29.42 -0.23 28.32
CA ILE A 564 28.78 0.10 27.03
C ILE A 564 27.35 0.61 27.27
N ILE A 565 27.02 1.72 26.60
CA ILE A 565 25.65 2.24 26.42
C ILE A 565 25.32 2.10 24.92
N GLN A 566 24.05 1.85 24.57
CA GLN A 566 23.60 1.69 23.18
C GLN A 566 22.61 2.81 22.86
N ASP A 567 22.86 3.56 21.78
CA ASP A 567 21.85 4.39 21.13
C ASP A 567 21.75 3.98 19.64
N ALA A 568 20.54 4.04 19.09
CA ALA A 568 20.22 3.59 17.74
C ALA A 568 20.10 4.79 16.79
N VAL A 569 20.72 4.67 15.62
CA VAL A 569 20.92 5.79 14.68
C VAL A 569 19.67 6.09 13.85
N ASN A 570 19.25 7.37 13.87
CA ASN A 570 18.40 8.00 12.86
C ASN A 570 19.24 9.04 12.11
N GLU A 571 19.81 8.65 10.97
CA GLU A 571 20.63 9.59 10.17
C GLU A 571 19.75 10.62 9.44
N VAL A 572 20.19 11.87 9.47
CA VAL A 572 19.59 12.98 8.72
C VAL A 572 20.01 12.90 7.25
N VAL A 573 19.03 12.98 6.35
CA VAL A 573 19.14 12.58 4.93
C VAL A 573 19.47 13.72 3.96
N SER A 574 19.79 14.91 4.48
CA SER A 574 19.98 16.11 3.67
C SER A 574 21.38 16.21 3.08
N VAL A 575 21.51 16.68 1.84
CA VAL A 575 22.80 17.09 1.25
C VAL A 575 22.89 18.62 1.21
N ARG A 576 24.01 19.17 1.68
CA ARG A 576 24.20 20.60 1.94
C ARG A 576 25.57 21.06 1.47
N TYR A 577 25.65 22.25 0.90
CA TYR A 577 26.94 22.86 0.55
C TYR A 577 27.54 23.60 1.76
N VAL A 578 28.82 23.33 2.02
CA VAL A 578 29.64 24.02 3.02
C VAL A 578 30.66 24.90 2.27
N PRO A 579 30.56 26.24 2.39
CA PRO A 579 31.43 27.14 1.64
C PRO A 579 32.88 27.16 2.18
N PRO A 580 33.87 27.52 1.34
CA PRO A 580 35.24 27.82 1.78
C PRO A 580 35.25 28.83 2.92
N LYS A 581 36.11 28.60 3.92
CA LYS A 581 36.32 29.52 5.04
C LYS A 581 37.80 29.83 5.19
N THR A 582 38.11 31.10 5.40
CA THR A 582 39.48 31.54 5.68
C THR A 582 39.71 31.55 7.17
N TYR A 583 40.74 30.83 7.61
CA TYR A 583 41.18 30.76 9.00
C TYR A 583 42.47 31.57 9.19
N GLY A 584 42.46 32.41 10.23
CA GLY A 584 43.64 33.14 10.70
C GLY A 584 44.54 32.28 11.60
N ALA A 585 45.75 32.78 11.88
CA ALA A 585 46.69 32.10 12.76
C ALA A 585 46.10 31.83 14.16
N GLY A 586 46.08 30.57 14.57
CA GLY A 586 45.56 30.14 15.89
C GLY A 586 44.03 30.04 15.97
N GLU A 587 43.31 30.28 14.87
CA GLU A 587 41.87 30.03 14.84
C GLU A 587 41.55 28.53 14.91
N LYS A 588 40.41 28.24 15.51
CA LYS A 588 39.96 26.87 15.78
C LYS A 588 38.62 26.59 15.12
N ARG A 589 38.40 25.33 14.77
CA ARG A 589 37.13 24.79 14.28
C ARG A 589 36.44 24.03 15.40
N ALA A 590 35.17 24.34 15.62
CA ALA A 590 34.35 23.63 16.61
C ALA A 590 34.08 22.18 16.14
N VAL A 591 34.00 21.27 17.09
CA VAL A 591 33.63 19.86 16.89
C VAL A 591 32.35 19.59 17.67
N TYR A 592 31.37 18.99 17.02
CA TYR A 592 30.09 18.65 17.62
C TYR A 592 30.00 17.14 17.89
N LYS A 593 29.27 16.77 18.94
CA LYS A 593 28.96 15.36 19.22
C LYS A 593 28.04 14.85 18.12
N GLN A 594 28.24 13.61 17.67
CA GLN A 594 27.24 12.93 16.86
C GLN A 594 25.94 12.82 17.66
N VAL A 595 24.84 13.26 17.05
CA VAL A 595 23.49 13.09 17.60
C VAL A 595 22.61 12.42 16.55
N ASP A 596 21.79 11.48 17.01
CA ASP A 596 20.87 10.71 16.19
C ASP A 596 19.49 11.38 16.11
N ASP A 597 19.47 12.71 16.13
CA ASP A 597 18.24 13.52 16.12
C ASP A 597 18.29 14.60 15.04
N TYR A 598 17.13 15.12 14.66
CA TYR A 598 17.00 16.25 13.74
C TYR A 598 16.83 17.55 14.54
N PRO A 599 17.59 18.60 14.20
CA PRO A 599 18.72 18.65 13.26
C PRO A 599 20.00 17.98 13.82
N ARG A 600 20.85 17.42 12.95
CA ARG A 600 22.16 16.85 13.34
C ARG A 600 23.06 17.90 14.01
N ILE A 601 23.12 19.10 13.41
CA ILE A 601 23.82 20.26 13.97
C ILE A 601 23.05 21.54 13.66
N VAL A 602 23.21 22.55 14.51
CA VAL A 602 22.70 23.91 14.33
C VAL A 602 23.86 24.89 14.50
N ASP A 603 24.46 25.28 13.38
CA ASP A 603 25.63 26.15 13.33
C ASP A 603 25.65 26.97 12.03
N ALA A 604 25.08 28.17 12.07
CA ALA A 604 25.09 29.09 10.93
C ALA A 604 26.52 29.51 10.51
N SER A 605 27.52 29.32 11.37
CA SER A 605 28.93 29.62 11.05
C SER A 605 29.62 28.52 10.25
N ARG A 606 29.02 27.31 10.21
CA ARG A 606 29.43 26.19 9.34
C ARG A 606 28.98 26.45 7.90
N ALA A 607 27.68 26.63 7.72
CA ALA A 607 27.07 27.01 6.44
C ALA A 607 25.70 27.65 6.67
N PRO A 608 25.20 28.50 5.75
CA PRO A 608 23.87 29.08 5.85
C PRO A 608 22.74 28.04 5.99
N SER A 609 22.87 26.88 5.34
CA SER A 609 21.90 25.78 5.43
C SER A 609 21.81 25.17 6.83
N TYR A 610 22.86 25.26 7.65
CA TYR A 610 22.90 24.81 9.05
C TYR A 610 22.36 25.85 10.06
N ALA A 611 21.82 26.97 9.58
CA ALA A 611 21.15 27.93 10.44
C ALA A 611 19.88 27.33 11.09
N PRO A 612 19.44 27.87 12.24
CA PRO A 612 18.16 27.52 12.83
C PRO A 612 17.00 27.72 11.85
N THR A 613 16.13 26.71 11.73
CA THR A 613 14.93 26.73 10.88
C THR A 613 13.67 27.21 11.62
N SER A 614 13.72 27.30 12.95
CA SER A 614 12.65 27.87 13.79
C SER A 614 13.23 28.67 14.96
N PRO A 615 12.44 29.57 15.58
CA PRO A 615 12.87 30.35 16.75
C PRO A 615 13.20 29.51 17.99
N ASP A 616 12.61 28.31 18.11
CA ASP A 616 12.79 27.42 19.26
C ASP A 616 14.04 26.52 19.12
N GLN A 617 14.60 26.42 17.91
CA GLN A 617 15.77 25.61 17.61
C GLN A 617 17.05 26.29 18.13
N LYS A 618 17.68 25.67 19.13
CA LYS A 618 18.89 26.19 19.78
C LYS A 618 20.15 25.83 18.98
N PRO A 619 21.18 26.71 18.97
CA PRO A 619 22.51 26.36 18.46
C PRO A 619 23.09 25.12 19.15
N SER A 620 23.79 24.28 18.40
CA SER A 620 24.51 23.12 18.95
C SER A 620 25.66 23.58 19.83
N VAL A 621 25.96 22.81 20.88
CA VAL A 621 27.08 23.08 21.79
C VAL A 621 28.29 22.24 21.35
N PRO A 622 29.46 22.85 21.08
CA PRO A 622 30.67 22.10 20.77
C PRO A 622 31.14 21.25 21.95
N ILE A 623 31.66 20.05 21.67
CA ILE A 623 32.34 19.18 22.64
C ILE A 623 33.87 19.34 22.63
N GLY A 624 34.37 20.22 21.76
CA GLY A 624 35.77 20.58 21.69
C GLY A 624 36.10 21.34 20.42
N TYR A 625 37.40 21.55 20.23
CA TYR A 625 37.93 22.34 19.13
C TYR A 625 39.21 21.72 18.58
N ILE A 626 39.43 21.90 17.28
CA ILE A 626 40.69 21.56 16.61
C ILE A 626 41.32 22.81 16.02
N ASP A 627 42.65 22.86 16.02
CA ASP A 627 43.40 23.92 15.35
C ASP A 627 43.24 23.78 13.83
N MET A 628 42.91 24.88 13.15
CA MET A 628 42.88 24.94 11.69
C MET A 628 44.20 25.51 11.15
N PRO A 629 44.72 25.00 10.03
CA PRO A 629 45.85 25.63 9.35
C PRO A 629 45.44 27.03 8.86
N GLU A 630 46.38 27.98 8.90
CA GLU A 630 46.18 29.31 8.33
C GLU A 630 45.98 29.18 6.82
N GLY A 631 44.92 29.81 6.29
CA GLY A 631 44.58 29.76 4.88
C GLY A 631 43.09 29.56 4.63
N THR A 632 42.73 29.30 3.37
CA THR A 632 41.36 29.07 2.94
C THR A 632 41.10 27.58 2.77
N THR A 633 40.06 27.06 3.40
CA THR A 633 39.62 25.68 3.23
C THR A 633 38.97 25.47 1.87
N TYR A 634 38.84 24.22 1.43
CA TYR A 634 38.02 23.89 0.26
C TYR A 634 36.52 23.98 0.58
N GLY A 635 35.73 24.35 -0.42
CA GLY A 635 34.27 24.18 -0.41
C GLY A 635 33.90 22.73 -0.71
N TYR A 636 32.85 22.22 -0.07
CA TYR A 636 32.45 20.82 -0.22
C TYR A 636 30.95 20.60 -0.02
N TRP A 637 30.45 19.48 -0.52
CA TRP A 637 29.10 19.01 -0.24
C TRP A 637 29.14 17.96 0.88
N ASP A 638 28.23 18.12 1.83
CA ASP A 638 28.12 17.35 3.06
C ASP A 638 26.76 16.64 3.11
N ALA A 639 26.73 15.42 3.63
CA ALA A 639 25.52 14.66 3.93
C ALA A 639 25.53 14.26 5.42
N ALA A 640 25.54 12.97 5.76
CA ALA A 640 25.91 12.53 7.10
C ALA A 640 27.44 12.56 7.31
N TYR A 641 28.19 12.59 6.22
CA TYR A 641 29.65 12.66 6.14
C TYR A 641 30.03 13.53 4.94
N GLY A 642 31.26 14.04 4.91
CA GLY A 642 31.79 14.79 3.77
C GLY A 642 31.78 13.95 2.49
N VAL A 643 31.11 14.41 1.43
CA VAL A 643 30.88 13.65 0.19
C VAL A 643 31.98 13.91 -0.84
N MET A 644 32.13 15.18 -1.25
CA MET A 644 33.13 15.58 -2.23
C MET A 644 33.42 17.08 -2.12
N ASN A 645 34.70 17.44 -2.25
CA ASN A 645 35.13 18.84 -2.29
C ASN A 645 35.47 19.33 -3.71
N GLU A 646 35.64 20.64 -3.86
CA GLU A 646 35.95 21.30 -5.14
C GLU A 646 37.27 20.84 -5.80
N ALA A 647 38.19 20.25 -5.02
CA ALA A 647 39.42 19.66 -5.55
C ALA A 647 39.20 18.28 -6.20
N GLY A 648 38.05 17.65 -5.95
CA GLY A 648 37.72 16.31 -6.43
C GLY A 648 38.17 15.18 -5.49
N LEU A 649 38.47 15.49 -4.22
CA LEU A 649 38.53 14.48 -3.17
C LEU A 649 37.10 14.04 -2.87
N SER A 650 36.87 12.74 -2.80
CA SER A 650 35.56 12.13 -2.56
C SER A 650 35.66 10.98 -1.58
N MET A 651 34.59 10.76 -0.82
CA MET A 651 34.52 9.69 0.17
C MET A 651 33.19 8.95 0.06
N GLY A 652 33.20 7.71 0.56
CA GLY A 652 32.03 6.88 0.87
C GLY A 652 32.31 6.17 2.19
N GLU A 653 31.27 5.77 2.91
CA GLU A 653 31.37 5.28 4.29
C GLU A 653 30.59 3.95 4.44
N SER A 654 31.06 3.08 5.32
CA SER A 654 30.35 1.90 5.79
C SER A 654 30.77 1.50 7.20
N SER A 655 29.80 1.42 8.12
CA SER A 655 30.05 1.02 9.51
C SER A 655 30.42 -0.44 9.65
N CYS A 656 31.36 -0.72 10.56
CA CYS A 656 31.99 -2.02 10.73
C CYS A 656 32.11 -2.40 12.22
N SER A 657 32.10 -3.70 12.53
CA SER A 657 32.39 -4.12 13.90
C SER A 657 33.89 -4.05 14.21
N GLY A 658 34.21 -3.40 15.33
CA GLY A 658 35.56 -3.29 15.88
C GLY A 658 35.62 -3.85 17.30
N ARG A 659 36.74 -4.48 17.67
CA ARG A 659 36.91 -5.06 19.02
C ARG A 659 37.11 -4.03 20.15
N LEU A 660 37.31 -2.76 19.82
CA LEU A 660 37.56 -1.67 20.77
C LEU A 660 36.62 -0.52 20.42
N ALA A 661 36.01 0.07 21.45
CA ALA A 661 35.13 1.22 21.37
C ALA A 661 35.62 2.29 22.36
N ALA A 662 35.25 3.54 22.13
CA ALA A 662 35.53 4.65 23.03
C ALA A 662 34.26 5.45 23.29
N GLU A 663 34.17 6.07 24.46
CA GLU A 663 33.12 7.04 24.74
C GLU A 663 33.47 8.41 24.13
N PRO A 664 32.48 9.15 23.61
CA PRO A 664 32.67 10.53 23.21
C PRO A 664 32.84 11.46 24.42
N ARG A 665 33.47 12.62 24.21
CA ARG A 665 33.43 13.73 25.18
C ARG A 665 32.01 14.22 25.40
N GLU A 666 31.68 14.56 26.64
CA GLU A 666 30.40 15.20 26.96
C GLU A 666 30.43 16.71 26.73
N ASP A 667 31.55 17.35 27.04
CA ASP A 667 31.80 18.77 26.82
C ASP A 667 33.30 19.05 26.66
N GLU A 668 33.66 20.31 26.39
CA GLU A 668 35.04 20.75 26.17
C GLU A 668 35.99 20.41 27.34
N SER A 669 35.49 20.34 28.58
CA SER A 669 36.32 20.08 29.76
C SER A 669 36.74 18.61 29.90
N ASP A 670 35.99 17.68 29.30
CA ASP A 670 36.28 16.25 29.37
C ASP A 670 37.34 15.82 28.34
N THR A 671 38.59 16.16 28.60
CA THR A 671 39.72 15.74 27.76
C THR A 671 40.12 14.26 27.94
N SER A 672 39.40 13.52 28.79
CA SER A 672 39.70 12.12 29.08
C SER A 672 39.09 11.13 28.07
N LYS A 673 38.23 11.62 27.17
CA LYS A 673 37.47 10.83 26.19
C LYS A 673 37.75 11.25 24.73
N ALA A 674 37.31 10.44 23.78
CA ALA A 674 37.52 10.64 22.35
C ALA A 674 36.73 11.84 21.81
N LEU A 675 37.37 12.68 21.00
CA LEU A 675 36.76 13.90 20.46
C LEU A 675 36.09 13.69 19.09
N LEU A 676 36.61 12.80 18.26
CA LEU A 676 36.29 12.76 16.84
C LEU A 676 35.54 11.48 16.47
N TRP A 677 34.41 11.65 15.79
CA TRP A 677 33.75 10.58 15.06
C TRP A 677 34.01 10.72 13.56
N ILE A 678 33.56 9.75 12.77
CA ILE A 678 33.96 9.65 11.38
C ILE A 678 33.42 10.78 10.49
N GLY A 679 32.21 11.28 10.77
CA GLY A 679 31.66 12.45 10.08
C GLY A 679 32.54 13.68 10.23
N GLU A 680 32.91 14.02 11.47
CA GLU A 680 33.81 15.17 11.72
C GLU A 680 35.18 14.98 11.07
N LEU A 681 35.76 13.77 11.13
CA LEU A 681 37.03 13.48 10.44
C LEU A 681 36.93 13.70 8.92
N SER A 682 35.85 13.21 8.29
CA SER A 682 35.60 13.36 6.86
C SER A 682 35.43 14.84 6.46
N ASP A 683 34.69 15.62 7.25
CA ASP A 683 34.50 17.06 7.03
C ASP A 683 35.82 17.82 7.10
N ILE A 684 36.64 17.53 8.12
CA ILE A 684 37.95 18.17 8.28
C ILE A 684 38.88 17.82 7.12
N ALA A 685 38.82 16.58 6.62
CA ALA A 685 39.57 16.17 5.45
C ALA A 685 39.09 16.89 4.19
N MET A 686 37.77 17.02 3.99
CA MET A 686 37.21 17.80 2.87
C MET A 686 37.65 19.25 2.91
N GLU A 687 37.73 19.87 4.08
CA GLU A 687 38.19 21.24 4.27
C GLU A 687 39.69 21.43 3.93
N ARG A 688 40.54 20.42 4.20
CA ARG A 688 42.02 20.59 4.21
C ARG A 688 42.75 19.92 3.04
N CYS A 689 42.17 18.92 2.40
CA CYS A 689 42.89 18.02 1.51
C CYS A 689 42.36 18.01 0.09
N ALA A 690 43.27 17.93 -0.88
CA ALA A 690 42.95 17.72 -2.30
C ALA A 690 43.15 16.26 -2.75
N THR A 691 43.84 15.43 -1.96
CA THR A 691 44.20 14.06 -2.33
C THR A 691 43.78 13.04 -1.26
N ALA A 692 43.52 11.81 -1.69
CA ALA A 692 43.12 10.70 -0.83
C ALA A 692 44.19 10.40 0.23
N ARG A 693 45.48 10.45 -0.14
CA ARG A 693 46.59 10.25 0.80
C ARG A 693 46.63 11.34 1.88
N CYS A 694 46.48 12.61 1.50
CA CYS A 694 46.37 13.72 2.46
C CYS A 694 45.21 13.49 3.43
N ALA A 695 44.06 13.07 2.90
CA ALA A 695 42.87 12.82 3.70
C ALA A 695 43.11 11.70 4.74
N ILE A 696 43.68 10.57 4.32
CA ILE A 696 44.00 9.43 5.21
C ILE A 696 44.95 9.85 6.33
N GLU A 697 46.05 10.53 5.99
CA GLU A 697 47.04 10.98 6.97
C GLU A 697 46.46 12.04 7.93
N THR A 698 45.60 12.93 7.41
CA THR A 698 44.93 13.95 8.23
C THR A 698 43.93 13.32 9.19
N MET A 699 43.05 12.45 8.69
CA MET A 699 42.05 11.78 9.52
C MET A 699 42.71 10.88 10.57
N GLY A 700 43.65 10.03 10.13
CA GLY A 700 44.39 9.13 11.01
C GLY A 700 45.19 9.86 12.08
N GLY A 701 45.94 10.91 11.70
CA GLY A 701 46.75 11.68 12.65
C GLY A 701 45.91 12.49 13.66
N LEU A 702 44.74 13.01 13.24
CA LEU A 702 43.81 13.67 14.16
C LEU A 702 43.18 12.67 15.13
N ALA A 703 42.79 11.49 14.64
CA ALA A 703 42.23 10.42 15.45
C ALA A 703 43.24 9.86 16.47
N GLU A 704 44.51 9.68 16.09
CA GLU A 704 45.59 9.31 17.01
C GLU A 704 45.82 10.37 18.10
N LYS A 705 45.64 11.66 17.78
CA LYS A 705 45.89 12.77 18.71
C LYS A 705 44.73 13.06 19.65
N TYR A 706 43.50 13.03 19.15
CA TYR A 706 42.31 13.49 19.87
C TYR A 706 41.32 12.37 20.22
N GLY A 707 41.61 11.14 19.82
CA GLY A 707 40.78 9.97 20.03
C GLY A 707 39.67 9.85 18.99
N PHE A 708 39.35 8.59 18.66
CA PHE A 708 38.25 8.23 17.78
C PHE A 708 37.15 7.48 18.54
N TYR A 709 35.90 7.82 18.26
CA TYR A 709 34.74 7.02 18.67
C TYR A 709 33.84 6.74 17.46
N GLY A 710 33.39 5.48 17.35
CA GLY A 710 32.22 5.10 16.55
C GLY A 710 31.00 5.06 17.47
N THR A 711 30.20 4.00 17.42
CA THR A 711 29.27 3.73 18.54
C THR A 711 30.03 3.20 19.75
N THR A 712 29.42 3.33 20.92
CA THR A 712 29.93 2.70 22.15
C THR A 712 29.75 1.18 22.17
N SER A 713 29.08 0.60 21.18
CA SER A 713 28.92 -0.85 21.00
C SER A 713 29.98 -1.42 20.05
N VAL A 714 30.64 -2.52 20.41
CA VAL A 714 31.60 -3.23 19.54
C VAL A 714 31.02 -3.67 18.19
N VAL A 715 29.68 -3.73 18.08
CA VAL A 715 28.98 -4.05 16.83
C VAL A 715 29.19 -2.98 15.77
N GLU A 716 29.28 -1.71 16.16
CA GLU A 716 29.43 -0.55 15.26
C GLU A 716 30.50 0.40 15.81
N ALA A 717 31.56 -0.14 16.41
CA ALA A 717 32.64 0.65 17.03
C ALA A 717 33.73 1.08 16.03
N GLY A 718 33.71 0.52 14.83
CA GLY A 718 34.68 0.80 13.77
C GLY A 718 34.00 1.30 12.50
N GLU A 719 34.75 2.00 11.67
CA GLU A 719 34.24 2.61 10.44
C GLU A 719 35.19 2.30 9.28
N ALA A 720 34.65 2.19 8.08
CA ALA A 720 35.43 2.00 6.86
C ALA A 720 35.05 3.03 5.79
N LEU A 721 36.05 3.73 5.25
CA LEU A 721 35.86 4.71 4.18
C LEU A 721 36.46 4.23 2.88
N THR A 722 35.73 4.41 1.78
CA THR A 722 36.32 4.44 0.44
C THR A 722 36.69 5.87 0.12
N ILE A 723 37.94 6.14 -0.23
CA ILE A 723 38.46 7.50 -0.46
C ILE A 723 39.06 7.54 -1.85
N ALA A 724 38.61 8.46 -2.70
CA ALA A 724 39.12 8.60 -4.05
C ALA A 724 39.39 10.07 -4.39
N ASP A 725 40.46 10.29 -5.16
CA ASP A 725 40.73 11.55 -5.82
C ASP A 725 40.86 11.32 -7.34
N LYS A 726 41.34 12.31 -8.09
CA LYS A 726 41.50 12.21 -9.54
C LYS A 726 42.50 11.11 -9.97
N SER A 727 43.34 10.62 -9.07
CA SER A 727 44.51 9.77 -9.35
C SER A 727 44.53 8.42 -8.62
N GLU A 728 44.03 8.36 -7.38
CA GLU A 728 44.09 7.16 -6.54
C GLU A 728 42.75 6.88 -5.85
N ALA A 729 42.52 5.62 -5.53
CA ALA A 729 41.42 5.16 -4.69
C ALA A 729 41.97 4.26 -3.58
N TRP A 730 41.39 4.37 -2.38
CA TRP A 730 41.86 3.75 -1.15
C TRP A 730 40.68 3.25 -0.32
N VAL A 731 40.90 2.20 0.47
CA VAL A 731 40.03 1.79 1.57
C VAL A 731 40.74 2.15 2.87
N PHE A 732 40.06 2.79 3.82
CA PHE A 732 40.56 3.21 5.13
C PHE A 732 39.68 2.62 6.23
N HIS A 733 40.25 1.83 7.13
CA HIS A 733 39.57 1.32 8.33
C HIS A 733 40.04 2.08 9.55
N ILE A 734 39.13 2.36 10.49
CA ILE A 734 39.43 3.01 11.76
C ILE A 734 38.57 2.47 12.90
N MET A 735 39.13 2.46 14.10
CA MET A 735 38.44 2.20 15.37
C MET A 735 39.22 2.83 16.53
N ALA A 736 38.66 2.79 17.75
CA ALA A 736 39.35 3.26 18.94
C ALA A 736 40.60 2.41 19.24
N ASP A 737 41.57 2.98 19.98
CA ASP A 737 42.67 2.21 20.57
C ASP A 737 42.31 1.65 21.96
N ASP A 738 43.23 0.89 22.56
CA ASP A 738 43.02 0.22 23.85
C ASP A 738 42.99 1.19 25.04
N THR A 739 43.24 2.48 24.81
CA THR A 739 43.18 3.54 25.83
C THR A 739 41.87 4.33 25.79
N GLY A 740 41.12 4.22 24.68
CA GLY A 740 39.94 5.06 24.40
C GLY A 740 40.25 6.53 24.11
N LYS A 741 41.54 6.89 23.97
CA LYS A 741 42.01 8.28 23.76
C LYS A 741 42.77 8.46 22.45
N GLY A 742 43.09 7.37 21.76
CA GLY A 742 43.68 7.38 20.42
C GLY A 742 42.81 6.61 19.43
N ALA A 743 43.44 6.12 18.36
CA ALA A 743 42.79 5.32 17.34
C ALA A 743 43.73 4.25 16.78
N ILE A 744 43.16 3.20 16.23
CA ILE A 744 43.83 2.19 15.39
C ILE A 744 43.24 2.32 13.99
N TRP A 745 44.10 2.47 12.99
CA TRP A 745 43.66 2.60 11.61
C TRP A 745 44.65 1.98 10.63
N ALA A 746 44.13 1.55 9.48
CA ALA A 746 44.90 1.05 8.35
C ALA A 746 44.22 1.44 7.04
N ALA A 747 45.00 1.69 5.99
CA ALA A 747 44.50 1.98 4.66
C ALA A 747 45.24 1.14 3.61
N GLN A 748 44.50 0.66 2.62
CA GLN A 748 45.04 -0.09 1.49
C GLN A 748 44.62 0.55 0.16
N ARG A 749 45.59 0.76 -0.73
CA ARG A 749 45.35 1.31 -2.06
C ARG A 749 44.63 0.30 -2.94
N VAL A 750 43.60 0.75 -3.66
CA VAL A 750 42.99 -0.04 -4.74
C VAL A 750 43.93 -0.01 -5.95
N PRO A 751 44.40 -1.16 -6.46
CA PRO A 751 45.28 -1.20 -7.61
C PRO A 751 44.70 -0.47 -8.82
N LYS A 752 45.57 0.13 -9.63
CA LYS A 752 45.12 0.84 -10.84
C LYS A 752 44.33 -0.10 -11.77
N GLY A 753 43.13 0.32 -12.15
CA GLY A 753 42.23 -0.45 -13.00
C GLY A 753 41.46 -1.56 -12.28
N HIS A 754 41.53 -1.61 -10.94
CA HIS A 754 40.69 -2.49 -10.12
C HIS A 754 39.52 -1.73 -9.52
N ALA A 755 38.52 -2.47 -9.08
CA ALA A 755 37.40 -2.01 -8.27
C ALA A 755 37.25 -2.90 -7.02
N THR A 756 36.66 -2.33 -5.97
CA THR A 756 36.31 -3.05 -4.75
C THR A 756 34.98 -2.52 -4.19
N MET A 757 34.45 -3.22 -3.21
CA MET A 757 33.26 -2.84 -2.44
C MET A 757 33.54 -3.11 -0.98
N VAL A 758 33.12 -2.19 -0.11
CA VAL A 758 33.23 -2.35 1.34
C VAL A 758 31.82 -2.39 1.93
N PRO A 759 31.31 -3.57 2.32
CA PRO A 759 30.08 -3.65 3.10
C PRO A 759 30.37 -3.48 4.59
N ASN A 760 29.43 -3.85 5.46
CA ASN A 760 29.52 -3.67 6.91
C ASN A 760 30.49 -4.66 7.60
N VAL A 761 31.71 -4.77 7.09
CA VAL A 761 32.80 -5.58 7.62
C VAL A 761 34.13 -5.05 7.06
N PHE A 762 35.17 -5.08 7.89
CA PHE A 762 36.53 -4.77 7.46
C PHE A 762 36.99 -5.74 6.36
N VAL A 763 37.67 -5.22 5.32
CA VAL A 763 38.19 -6.01 4.17
C VAL A 763 39.71 -6.00 3.98
N ILE A 764 40.44 -5.02 4.50
CA ILE A 764 41.93 -5.01 4.56
C ILE A 764 42.42 -6.21 5.39
N ARG A 765 43.23 -7.09 4.79
CA ARG A 765 43.81 -8.28 5.44
C ARG A 765 45.24 -8.02 5.92
N GLU A 766 46.21 -8.71 5.34
CA GLU A 766 47.63 -8.57 5.69
C GLU A 766 48.16 -7.19 5.35
N ILE A 767 48.74 -6.51 6.34
CA ILE A 767 49.42 -5.23 6.18
C ILE A 767 50.90 -5.50 5.94
N ASP A 768 51.44 -4.93 4.86
CA ASP A 768 52.87 -4.94 4.57
C ASP A 768 53.52 -3.63 5.05
N PRO A 769 54.26 -3.63 6.17
CA PRO A 769 54.84 -2.40 6.71
C PRO A 769 55.94 -1.81 5.82
N ASP A 770 56.51 -2.60 4.90
CA ASP A 770 57.56 -2.15 3.98
C ASP A 770 56.99 -1.53 2.69
N ASP A 771 55.67 -1.65 2.45
CA ASP A 771 54.98 -1.13 1.26
C ASP A 771 54.16 0.13 1.56
N SER A 772 54.85 1.22 1.86
CA SER A 772 54.23 2.55 2.07
C SER A 772 53.52 3.13 0.84
N GLN A 773 53.70 2.52 -0.35
CA GLN A 773 52.99 2.92 -1.57
C GLN A 773 51.55 2.42 -1.55
N ASN A 774 51.32 1.21 -1.05
CA ASN A 774 49.99 0.59 -1.02
C ASN A 774 49.38 0.49 0.37
N PHE A 775 50.15 0.70 1.45
CA PHE A 775 49.66 0.65 2.83
C PHE A 775 50.03 1.90 3.63
N LEU A 776 49.08 2.35 4.45
CA LEU A 776 49.26 3.37 5.49
C LEU A 776 48.59 2.86 6.77
N PHE A 777 49.12 3.14 7.95
CA PHE A 777 48.56 2.65 9.21
C PHE A 777 49.00 3.48 10.42
N SER A 778 48.26 3.37 11.52
CA SER A 778 48.57 4.04 12.79
C SER A 778 49.85 3.50 13.42
N LYS A 779 50.61 4.37 14.10
CA LYS A 779 51.93 3.98 14.64
C LYS A 779 51.85 2.92 15.73
N ASN A 780 50.72 2.88 16.43
CA ASN A 780 50.44 1.99 17.56
C ASN A 780 49.81 0.64 17.14
N ILE A 781 49.55 0.38 15.85
CA ILE A 781 48.80 -0.82 15.42
C ILE A 781 49.46 -2.13 15.86
N PHE A 782 50.77 -2.28 15.69
CA PHE A 782 51.46 -3.51 16.08
C PHE A 782 51.56 -3.64 17.60
N ASP A 783 51.94 -2.54 18.28
CA ASP A 783 52.12 -2.51 19.74
C ASP A 783 50.83 -2.83 20.51
N VAL A 784 49.68 -2.34 20.02
CA VAL A 784 48.37 -2.64 20.62
C VAL A 784 48.00 -4.11 20.41
N ALA A 785 48.20 -4.64 19.20
CA ALA A 785 47.90 -6.03 18.91
C ALA A 785 48.73 -7.00 19.77
N GLU A 786 50.02 -6.73 19.96
CA GLU A 786 50.90 -7.52 20.82
C GLU A 786 50.53 -7.39 22.30
N ARG A 787 50.30 -6.16 22.78
CA ARG A 787 49.96 -5.88 24.18
C ARG A 787 48.67 -6.56 24.62
N LEU A 788 47.68 -6.63 23.73
CA LEU A 788 46.41 -7.32 23.97
C LEU A 788 46.49 -8.84 23.69
N GLY A 789 47.63 -9.35 23.22
CA GLY A 789 47.83 -10.75 22.88
C GLY A 789 47.00 -11.21 21.68
N TRP A 790 46.58 -10.29 20.80
CA TRP A 790 45.81 -10.59 19.59
C TRP A 790 46.70 -10.93 18.40
N TRP A 791 47.98 -10.55 18.47
CA TRP A 791 49.02 -10.92 17.52
C TRP A 791 50.27 -11.35 18.29
N ASP A 792 50.98 -12.36 17.79
CA ASP A 792 52.14 -12.99 18.44
C ASP A 792 53.48 -12.38 18.01
N GLY A 793 53.45 -11.29 17.24
CA GLY A 793 54.64 -10.67 16.66
C GLY A 793 55.19 -11.39 15.44
N ALA A 794 54.56 -12.48 14.98
CA ALA A 794 55.05 -13.27 13.85
C ALA A 794 54.24 -13.01 12.56
N GLY A 795 54.95 -12.90 11.44
CA GLY A 795 54.35 -12.69 10.12
C GLY A 795 53.79 -11.28 9.91
N LYS A 796 52.93 -11.12 8.90
CA LYS A 796 52.20 -9.88 8.66
C LYS A 796 50.98 -9.80 9.58
N LEU A 797 50.66 -8.61 10.07
CA LEU A 797 49.43 -8.39 10.83
C LEU A 797 48.23 -8.41 9.87
N ASP A 798 47.27 -9.29 10.14
CA ASP A 798 45.98 -9.35 9.41
C ASP A 798 44.93 -8.52 10.16
N PHE A 799 44.53 -7.38 9.61
CA PHE A 799 43.68 -6.41 10.30
C PHE A 799 42.31 -6.99 10.66
N VAL A 800 41.62 -7.67 9.73
CA VAL A 800 40.33 -8.32 10.02
C VAL A 800 40.48 -9.37 11.13
N LYS A 801 41.51 -10.21 11.05
CA LYS A 801 41.74 -11.27 12.03
C LYS A 801 41.94 -10.73 13.44
N VAL A 802 42.71 -9.65 13.54
CA VAL A 802 43.14 -9.05 14.81
C VAL A 802 42.08 -8.12 15.41
N TYR A 803 41.48 -7.25 14.59
CA TYR A 803 40.69 -6.11 15.07
C TYR A 803 39.18 -6.19 14.80
N SER A 804 38.73 -7.08 13.91
CA SER A 804 37.30 -7.24 13.63
C SER A 804 36.60 -8.21 14.60
N VAL A 805 35.32 -7.96 14.84
CA VAL A 805 34.39 -8.90 15.50
C VAL A 805 33.80 -9.91 14.50
N SER A 806 34.10 -9.77 13.20
CA SER A 806 33.46 -10.45 12.06
C SER A 806 32.17 -9.76 11.58
N GLU A 807 31.50 -10.36 10.61
CA GLU A 807 30.22 -9.93 10.05
C GLU A 807 29.10 -9.84 11.11
N TYR A 808 28.17 -8.89 10.95
CA TYR A 808 27.02 -8.74 11.86
C TYR A 808 26.11 -9.95 11.80
N ASP A 809 25.69 -10.45 12.97
CA ASP A 809 24.58 -11.39 13.21
C ASP A 809 24.64 -12.75 12.47
N HIS A 810 24.68 -12.77 11.14
CA HIS A 810 24.67 -13.96 10.27
C HIS A 810 25.56 -13.82 9.00
N PRO A 811 25.91 -14.92 8.29
CA PRO A 811 26.91 -14.91 7.19
C PRO A 811 26.47 -14.26 5.86
N TYR A 812 25.29 -13.64 5.85
CA TYR A 812 24.63 -13.11 4.64
C TYR A 812 24.39 -11.61 4.70
N TYR A 813 24.90 -10.98 5.76
CA TYR A 813 24.68 -9.57 6.02
C TYR A 813 25.61 -8.69 5.18
N ALA A 814 26.91 -8.97 5.19
CA ALA A 814 27.97 -8.27 4.49
C ALA A 814 28.66 -9.16 3.44
N GLY A 815 28.91 -10.45 3.74
CA GLY A 815 29.66 -11.33 2.86
C GLY A 815 28.97 -11.60 1.52
N ARG A 816 27.63 -11.72 1.52
CA ARG A 816 26.86 -11.84 0.27
C ARG A 816 26.93 -10.56 -0.58
N ARG A 817 26.92 -9.37 0.04
CA ARG A 817 27.07 -8.09 -0.68
C ARG A 817 28.47 -7.91 -1.26
N LEU A 818 29.51 -8.26 -0.50
CA LEU A 818 30.90 -8.23 -1.00
C LEU A 818 31.03 -9.12 -2.24
N TRP A 819 30.55 -10.37 -2.15
CA TRP A 819 30.49 -11.26 -3.30
C TRP A 819 29.74 -10.63 -4.47
N ARG A 820 28.54 -10.09 -4.24
CA ARG A 820 27.70 -9.55 -5.30
C ARG A 820 28.41 -8.41 -6.03
N GLY A 821 28.98 -7.44 -5.31
CA GLY A 821 29.74 -6.35 -5.91
C GLY A 821 30.91 -6.84 -6.76
N LEU A 822 31.77 -7.71 -6.20
CA LEU A 822 32.92 -8.25 -6.93
C LEU A 822 32.50 -9.11 -8.13
N SER A 823 31.43 -9.90 -8.00
CA SER A 823 30.90 -10.74 -9.08
C SER A 823 30.26 -9.93 -10.21
N LEU A 824 29.72 -8.74 -9.92
CA LEU A 824 29.20 -7.83 -10.94
C LEU A 824 30.33 -7.10 -11.67
N PHE A 825 31.42 -6.74 -10.97
CA PHE A 825 32.61 -6.17 -11.60
C PHE A 825 33.33 -7.20 -12.48
N ALA A 826 33.53 -8.42 -11.99
CA ALA A 826 34.28 -9.47 -12.67
C ALA A 826 33.53 -10.82 -12.69
N PRO A 827 32.42 -10.94 -13.46
CA PRO A 827 31.68 -12.20 -13.61
C PRO A 827 32.56 -13.39 -14.01
N SER A 828 33.62 -13.15 -14.79
CA SER A 828 34.56 -14.18 -15.28
C SER A 828 35.25 -14.97 -14.16
N LEU A 829 35.36 -14.41 -12.95
CA LEU A 829 36.00 -15.07 -11.82
C LEU A 829 35.15 -16.17 -11.18
N ASN A 830 33.83 -16.22 -11.45
CA ASN A 830 32.91 -17.21 -10.88
C ASN A 830 33.09 -17.40 -9.35
N LEU A 831 33.18 -16.28 -8.61
CA LEU A 831 33.36 -16.30 -7.16
C LEU A 831 32.23 -17.10 -6.48
N ASP A 832 32.58 -17.96 -5.51
CA ASP A 832 31.59 -18.77 -4.79
C ASP A 832 30.80 -17.89 -3.79
N PRO A 833 29.48 -17.73 -3.95
CA PRO A 833 28.68 -16.88 -3.07
C PRO A 833 28.71 -17.32 -1.60
N ARG A 834 28.97 -18.60 -1.32
CA ARG A 834 28.78 -19.24 -0.01
C ARG A 834 29.90 -19.00 1.00
N LEU A 835 30.98 -18.32 0.59
CA LEU A 835 32.16 -18.18 1.44
C LEU A 835 31.95 -17.20 2.60
N GLY A 836 31.11 -16.18 2.43
CA GLY A 836 30.95 -15.10 3.43
C GLY A 836 32.26 -14.32 3.67
N VAL A 837 32.34 -13.56 4.77
CA VAL A 837 33.61 -13.00 5.25
C VAL A 837 34.07 -13.76 6.49
N GLU A 838 35.12 -14.57 6.35
CA GLU A 838 35.74 -15.28 7.47
C GLU A 838 36.79 -14.39 8.13
N TRP A 839 36.87 -14.44 9.45
CA TRP A 839 37.80 -13.60 10.20
C TRP A 839 39.23 -14.16 10.19
N ASP A 840 39.43 -15.48 10.15
CA ASP A 840 40.75 -16.12 10.31
C ASP A 840 41.50 -16.37 9.00
N ARG A 841 40.82 -16.22 7.87
CA ARG A 841 41.37 -16.38 6.52
C ARG A 841 40.67 -15.47 5.52
N ALA A 842 41.35 -15.14 4.43
CA ALA A 842 40.74 -14.44 3.31
C ALA A 842 39.74 -15.36 2.57
N THR A 843 38.55 -14.84 2.25
CA THR A 843 37.53 -15.53 1.46
C THR A 843 37.41 -14.98 0.05
N TYR A 844 37.36 -13.66 -0.08
CA TYR A 844 37.33 -12.93 -1.34
C TYR A 844 38.59 -12.06 -1.51
N PRO A 845 39.01 -11.74 -2.75
CA PRO A 845 40.11 -10.82 -2.97
C PRO A 845 39.75 -9.40 -2.51
N PHE A 846 40.74 -8.62 -2.06
CA PHE A 846 40.56 -7.22 -1.66
C PHE A 846 39.96 -6.36 -2.79
N SER A 847 40.30 -6.64 -4.05
CA SER A 847 39.78 -5.95 -5.23
C SER A 847 39.84 -6.88 -6.45
N VAL A 848 39.07 -6.58 -7.48
CA VAL A 848 39.08 -7.30 -8.76
C VAL A 848 39.31 -6.33 -9.91
N LYS A 849 39.92 -6.81 -11.00
CA LYS A 849 39.92 -6.08 -12.26
C LYS A 849 38.55 -6.28 -12.92
N PRO A 850 37.77 -5.22 -13.17
CA PRO A 850 36.49 -5.37 -13.86
C PRO A 850 36.67 -6.00 -15.25
N ASP A 851 35.73 -6.86 -15.64
CA ASP A 851 35.74 -7.48 -16.98
C ASP A 851 35.46 -6.43 -18.06
N GLU A 852 34.59 -5.47 -17.76
CA GLU A 852 34.22 -4.34 -18.61
C GLU A 852 34.42 -3.01 -17.88
N PRO A 853 34.62 -1.88 -18.59
CA PRO A 853 34.71 -0.56 -17.97
C PRO A 853 33.47 -0.22 -17.13
N VAL A 854 33.69 0.26 -15.90
CA VAL A 854 32.62 0.69 -14.99
C VAL A 854 32.01 1.98 -15.51
N THR A 855 30.71 1.97 -15.79
CA THR A 855 29.94 3.13 -16.25
C THR A 855 29.08 3.71 -15.13
N VAL A 856 28.56 4.93 -15.34
CA VAL A 856 27.57 5.55 -14.42
C VAL A 856 26.33 4.66 -14.28
N ASP A 857 25.81 4.12 -15.39
CA ASP A 857 24.63 3.25 -15.35
C ASP A 857 24.89 1.92 -14.64
N PHE A 858 26.11 1.37 -14.75
CA PHE A 858 26.51 0.23 -13.95
C PHE A 858 26.41 0.54 -12.45
N LEU A 859 26.91 1.70 -12.00
CA LEU A 859 26.85 2.09 -10.58
C LEU A 859 25.41 2.35 -10.11
N LYS A 860 24.58 3.02 -10.93
CA LYS A 860 23.15 3.19 -10.64
C LYS A 860 22.48 1.82 -10.41
N ASN A 861 22.77 0.84 -11.27
CA ASN A 861 22.19 -0.50 -11.16
C ASN A 861 22.76 -1.30 -9.98
N LEU A 862 24.06 -1.19 -9.68
CA LEU A 862 24.69 -1.83 -8.52
C LEU A 862 23.99 -1.43 -7.21
N TYR A 863 23.73 -0.14 -7.00
CA TYR A 863 23.05 0.34 -5.80
C TYR A 863 21.55 0.03 -5.76
N ARG A 864 20.95 -0.38 -6.90
CA ARG A 864 19.56 -0.83 -7.03
C ARG A 864 19.39 -2.34 -6.86
N ASP A 865 20.48 -3.08 -6.70
CA ASP A 865 20.50 -4.55 -6.76
C ASP A 865 19.97 -5.21 -5.47
N HIS A 866 19.21 -6.28 -5.68
CA HIS A 866 18.67 -7.24 -4.71
C HIS A 866 19.05 -8.68 -5.10
N TYR A 867 20.24 -8.85 -5.67
CA TYR A 867 20.79 -10.12 -6.18
C TYR A 867 20.11 -10.66 -7.45
N GLU A 868 19.62 -9.76 -8.31
CA GLU A 868 18.87 -10.12 -9.52
C GLU A 868 19.62 -11.11 -10.42
N GLY A 869 18.91 -12.11 -10.94
CA GLY A 869 19.48 -13.13 -11.82
C GLY A 869 20.31 -14.21 -11.12
N THR A 870 20.27 -14.26 -9.79
CA THR A 870 20.94 -15.30 -8.98
C THR A 870 19.91 -16.14 -8.21
N PRO A 871 20.31 -17.30 -7.63
CA PRO A 871 19.44 -18.04 -6.70
C PRO A 871 19.00 -17.25 -5.45
N TYR A 872 19.63 -16.10 -5.18
CA TYR A 872 19.38 -15.24 -4.02
C TYR A 872 18.49 -14.04 -4.34
N ASP A 873 18.00 -13.95 -5.57
CA ASP A 873 17.16 -12.85 -6.07
C ASP A 873 15.90 -12.67 -5.22
N LEU A 874 15.88 -11.58 -4.44
CA LEU A 874 14.77 -11.28 -3.53
C LEU A 874 13.50 -10.85 -4.27
N THR A 875 13.60 -10.43 -5.54
CA THR A 875 12.47 -10.08 -6.42
C THR A 875 11.79 -11.30 -7.04
N LYS A 876 12.38 -12.50 -6.87
CA LYS A 876 11.85 -13.79 -7.35
C LYS A 876 11.50 -14.76 -6.22
N ASN A 877 11.81 -14.42 -4.97
CA ASN A 877 11.45 -15.23 -3.81
C ASN A 877 9.96 -15.05 -3.44
N VAL A 878 9.07 -15.71 -4.21
CA VAL A 878 7.60 -15.57 -4.13
C VAL A 878 7.05 -15.88 -2.74
N VAL A 879 7.68 -16.81 -2.01
CA VAL A 879 7.16 -17.19 -0.70
C VAL A 879 7.42 -16.09 0.33
N ALA A 880 8.66 -15.61 0.46
CA ALA A 880 9.02 -14.60 1.45
C ALA A 880 8.62 -13.17 1.04
N GLY A 881 8.64 -12.88 -0.26
CA GLY A 881 8.21 -11.60 -0.84
C GLY A 881 6.69 -11.45 -0.97
N GLY A 882 5.93 -12.43 -0.47
CA GLY A 882 4.49 -12.46 -0.60
C GLY A 882 4.01 -12.58 -2.04
N PRO A 883 2.71 -12.41 -2.28
CA PRO A 883 2.10 -12.72 -3.58
C PRO A 883 2.51 -11.78 -4.72
N PHE A 884 3.23 -10.69 -4.42
CA PHE A 884 3.69 -9.68 -5.37
C PHE A 884 5.21 -9.49 -5.38
N ASN A 885 5.97 -10.40 -4.74
CA ASN A 885 7.43 -10.45 -4.73
C ASN A 885 8.13 -9.14 -4.33
N THR A 886 7.70 -8.47 -3.25
CA THR A 886 8.52 -7.38 -2.70
C THR A 886 9.90 -7.95 -2.30
N PRO A 887 11.02 -7.26 -2.60
CA PRO A 887 12.35 -7.68 -2.13
C PRO A 887 12.60 -7.32 -0.66
N ASN A 888 11.75 -6.48 -0.06
CA ASN A 888 11.95 -5.99 1.30
C ASN A 888 11.69 -7.08 2.34
N ARG A 889 12.62 -7.24 3.28
CA ARG A 889 12.56 -8.20 4.40
C ARG A 889 12.77 -7.44 5.71
N TYR A 890 11.68 -7.19 6.42
CA TYR A 890 11.73 -6.45 7.69
C TYR A 890 12.25 -7.35 8.82
N ASP A 891 13.06 -6.78 9.71
CA ASP A 891 13.52 -7.45 10.94
C ASP A 891 12.31 -7.93 11.77
N GLY A 892 12.25 -9.23 12.06
CA GLY A 892 11.11 -9.89 12.73
C GLY A 892 11.09 -9.79 14.25
N ALA A 893 11.93 -8.94 14.84
CA ALA A 893 11.97 -8.63 16.27
C ALA A 893 12.00 -9.90 17.15
N GLU A 894 11.10 -10.03 18.13
CA GLU A 894 11.03 -11.19 19.04
C GLU A 894 10.79 -12.53 18.33
N ALA A 895 10.11 -12.53 17.18
CA ALA A 895 9.81 -13.77 16.47
C ALA A 895 11.08 -14.41 15.90
N GLU A 896 12.05 -13.64 15.42
CA GLU A 896 13.32 -14.15 14.92
C GLU A 896 14.14 -14.82 16.03
N LYS A 897 14.08 -14.28 17.26
CA LYS A 897 14.78 -14.86 18.43
C LYS A 897 14.32 -16.28 18.76
N SER A 898 13.12 -16.68 18.34
CA SER A 898 12.62 -18.04 18.51
C SER A 898 13.31 -19.08 17.61
N PHE A 899 14.06 -18.63 16.59
CA PHE A 899 14.81 -19.49 15.68
C PHE A 899 16.28 -19.58 16.08
N LYS A 900 16.78 -20.80 16.34
CA LYS A 900 18.21 -21.02 16.55
C LYS A 900 19.01 -20.65 15.30
N HIS A 901 18.48 -20.98 14.13
CA HIS A 901 19.09 -20.75 12.83
C HIS A 901 18.05 -20.20 11.85
N GLY A 902 18.31 -19.03 11.27
CA GLY A 902 17.46 -18.37 10.28
C GLY A 902 17.93 -16.95 10.02
N ALA A 903 17.86 -16.50 8.76
CA ALA A 903 18.25 -15.16 8.34
C ALA A 903 17.74 -14.87 6.92
N TRP A 904 17.58 -13.59 6.59
CA TRP A 904 17.35 -13.12 5.22
C TRP A 904 18.64 -12.60 4.58
N GLU A 905 18.70 -12.64 3.26
CA GLU A 905 19.74 -11.93 2.51
C GLU A 905 19.57 -10.43 2.71
N ARG A 906 20.64 -9.71 3.10
CA ARG A 906 20.61 -8.24 3.14
C ARG A 906 20.96 -7.70 1.77
N ALA A 907 20.00 -7.11 1.07
CA ALA A 907 20.21 -6.49 -0.25
C ALA A 907 21.14 -5.26 -0.21
N ILE A 908 21.66 -4.86 -1.38
CA ILE A 908 22.39 -3.60 -1.55
C ILE A 908 21.41 -2.44 -1.49
N SER A 909 20.33 -2.49 -2.28
CA SER A 909 19.18 -1.60 -2.13
C SER A 909 18.25 -2.13 -1.06
N LEU A 910 17.95 -1.34 -0.03
CA LEU A 910 17.15 -1.78 1.12
C LEU A 910 16.09 -0.74 1.46
N TYR A 911 14.95 -1.19 2.02
CA TYR A 911 13.86 -0.30 2.44
C TYR A 911 14.28 0.82 3.40
N ARG A 912 15.26 0.57 4.29
CA ARG A 912 15.73 1.56 5.28
C ARG A 912 16.86 2.45 4.79
N THR A 913 17.29 2.34 3.52
CA THR A 913 18.28 3.23 2.94
C THR A 913 17.75 4.65 2.90
N GLN A 914 18.41 5.56 3.64
CA GLN A 914 18.01 6.96 3.71
C GLN A 914 18.43 7.73 2.47
N TYR A 915 19.65 7.52 1.97
CA TYR A 915 20.13 8.08 0.72
C TYR A 915 21.21 7.17 0.14
N SER A 916 21.55 7.41 -1.13
CA SER A 916 22.66 6.75 -1.80
C SER A 916 23.34 7.74 -2.72
N TYR A 917 24.65 7.61 -2.88
CA TYR A 917 25.37 8.39 -3.85
C TYR A 917 26.58 7.62 -4.38
N PHE A 918 27.09 8.10 -5.51
CA PHE A 918 28.45 7.84 -5.93
C PHE A 918 29.01 9.13 -6.53
N ALA A 919 30.31 9.34 -6.36
CA ALA A 919 30.95 10.56 -6.80
C ALA A 919 32.03 10.23 -7.84
N VAL A 920 32.14 11.07 -8.86
CA VAL A 920 33.07 10.87 -9.98
C VAL A 920 33.96 12.09 -10.12
N SER A 921 35.26 11.91 -9.84
CA SER A 921 36.29 12.93 -10.00
C SER A 921 36.89 12.85 -11.40
N TYR A 922 36.56 13.81 -12.26
CA TYR A 922 37.03 13.83 -13.63
C TYR A 922 38.36 14.58 -13.78
N GLN A 923 39.20 14.09 -14.69
CA GLN A 923 40.46 14.75 -15.04
C GLN A 923 40.24 16.04 -15.85
N ASN A 924 39.33 16.00 -16.83
CA ASN A 924 39.18 17.06 -17.85
C ASN A 924 37.79 17.73 -17.86
N LYS A 925 36.98 17.54 -16.82
CA LYS A 925 35.69 18.23 -16.61
C LYS A 925 35.39 18.35 -15.12
N SER A 926 34.34 19.08 -14.73
CA SER A 926 33.97 19.23 -13.32
C SER A 926 33.63 17.89 -12.67
N ASN A 927 33.85 17.81 -11.36
CA ASN A 927 33.50 16.62 -10.58
C ASN A 927 31.98 16.57 -10.39
N ILE A 928 31.41 15.37 -10.28
CA ILE A 928 29.97 15.20 -10.17
C ILE A 928 29.66 14.23 -9.04
N ILE A 929 28.75 14.62 -8.14
CA ILE A 929 28.08 13.71 -7.21
C ILE A 929 26.77 13.28 -7.87
N PHE A 930 26.56 11.99 -8.03
CA PHE A 930 25.27 11.43 -8.38
C PHE A 930 24.55 11.08 -7.08
N PHE A 931 23.60 11.91 -6.66
CA PHE A 931 22.90 11.79 -5.38
C PHE A 931 21.48 11.28 -5.58
N ALA A 932 21.06 10.30 -4.78
CA ALA A 932 19.71 9.75 -4.78
C ALA A 932 19.15 9.79 -3.35
N PRO A 933 18.15 10.62 -3.04
CA PRO A 933 17.49 10.57 -1.74
C PRO A 933 16.62 9.32 -1.66
N GLY A 934 16.50 8.74 -0.48
CA GLY A 934 15.74 7.51 -0.23
C GLY A 934 16.42 6.25 -0.78
N THR A 935 15.60 5.23 -0.98
CA THR A 935 16.10 3.94 -1.48
C THR A 935 16.37 3.99 -3.00
N PRO A 936 17.54 3.54 -3.49
CA PRO A 936 17.93 3.66 -4.90
C PRO A 936 16.94 3.04 -5.89
N HIS A 937 16.28 1.95 -5.50
CA HIS A 937 15.34 1.26 -6.39
C HIS A 937 14.02 2.03 -6.60
N ALA A 938 13.74 3.07 -5.82
CA ALA A 938 12.63 4.02 -6.05
C ALA A 938 13.10 5.43 -6.46
N SER A 939 14.39 5.72 -6.34
CA SER A 939 14.96 7.06 -6.51
C SER A 939 15.62 7.27 -7.88
N VAL A 940 15.98 8.51 -8.19
CA VAL A 940 16.83 8.87 -9.35
C VAL A 940 18.10 9.53 -8.83
N TYR A 941 19.22 9.20 -9.48
CA TYR A 941 20.51 9.81 -9.20
C TYR A 941 20.63 11.17 -9.90
N VAL A 942 20.40 12.26 -9.16
CA VAL A 942 20.54 13.63 -9.67
C VAL A 942 22.01 14.06 -9.66
N PRO A 943 22.52 14.72 -10.72
CA PRO A 943 23.93 15.13 -10.79
C PRO A 943 24.16 16.49 -10.12
N ILE A 944 24.91 16.53 -9.03
CA ILE A 944 25.39 17.76 -8.41
C ILE A 944 26.81 18.03 -8.91
N VAL A 945 26.98 19.11 -9.66
CA VAL A 945 28.29 19.57 -10.15
C VAL A 945 29.07 20.19 -8.99
N VAL A 946 30.31 19.73 -8.80
CA VAL A 946 31.22 20.21 -7.75
C VAL A 946 32.45 20.84 -8.38
N LYS A 947 32.62 22.15 -8.16
CA LYS A 947 33.68 22.95 -8.76
C LYS A 947 34.11 24.11 -7.86
N PRO A 948 35.30 24.69 -8.09
CA PRO A 948 35.69 25.93 -7.44
C PRO A 948 34.70 27.06 -7.73
N HIS A 949 34.50 27.93 -6.74
CA HIS A 949 33.56 29.07 -6.83
C HIS A 949 32.12 28.65 -7.14
N GLN A 950 31.61 27.65 -6.41
CA GLN A 950 30.22 27.18 -6.47
C GLN A 950 29.23 28.36 -6.44
N SER A 951 28.35 28.45 -7.43
CA SER A 951 27.38 29.54 -7.59
C SER A 951 26.01 29.21 -6.98
N VAL A 952 25.61 27.93 -7.07
CA VAL A 952 24.43 27.38 -6.41
C VAL A 952 24.87 26.67 -5.14
N THR A 953 24.51 27.27 -4.01
CA THR A 953 24.88 26.79 -2.67
C THR A 953 23.71 26.17 -1.93
N SER A 954 22.54 26.08 -2.57
CA SER A 954 21.33 25.51 -1.99
C SER A 954 20.48 24.81 -3.04
N ILE A 955 20.00 23.62 -2.69
CA ILE A 955 19.04 22.82 -3.46
C ILE A 955 17.91 22.41 -2.49
N PRO A 956 16.91 23.28 -2.27
CA PRO A 956 15.94 23.11 -1.17
C PRO A 956 15.25 21.74 -1.12
N ALA A 957 14.92 21.16 -2.28
CA ALA A 957 14.30 19.84 -2.37
C ALA A 957 15.16 18.68 -1.81
N LEU A 958 16.47 18.87 -1.68
CA LEU A 958 17.43 17.91 -1.11
C LEU A 958 17.86 18.24 0.32
N GLU A 959 17.49 19.41 0.85
CA GLU A 959 17.96 19.91 2.16
C GLU A 959 17.05 19.55 3.33
N TYR A 960 15.76 19.31 3.04
CA TYR A 960 14.77 18.92 4.03
C TYR A 960 14.37 17.46 3.83
N ALA A 961 14.67 16.64 4.82
CA ALA A 961 14.34 15.21 4.83
C ALA A 961 14.12 14.68 6.25
N TRP A 962 13.47 15.50 7.08
CA TRP A 962 13.12 15.10 8.44
C TRP A 962 11.95 14.12 8.42
N GLN A 963 12.14 12.97 9.06
CA GLN A 963 11.15 11.92 9.12
C GLN A 963 9.92 12.32 9.94
N GLY A 964 10.04 13.18 10.95
CA GLY A 964 8.97 13.50 11.91
C GLY A 964 7.88 14.44 11.39
N GLU A 965 8.08 15.07 10.23
CA GLU A 965 7.11 16.00 9.63
C GLU A 965 7.09 15.88 8.11
N PHE A 966 5.91 15.60 7.57
CA PHE A 966 5.71 15.54 6.12
C PHE A 966 5.92 16.90 5.45
N ASN A 967 6.69 16.90 4.37
CA ASN A 967 6.95 18.11 3.57
C ASN A 967 6.83 17.84 2.07
N ARG A 968 5.90 18.53 1.39
CA ARG A 968 5.64 18.38 -0.06
C ARG A 968 6.76 18.92 -0.95
N SER A 969 7.67 19.73 -0.42
CA SER A 969 8.83 20.25 -1.16
C SER A 969 10.06 19.35 -1.05
N SER A 970 9.98 18.25 -0.29
CA SER A 970 11.10 17.33 -0.09
C SER A 970 11.07 16.21 -1.12
N LEU A 971 12.14 16.09 -1.91
CA LEU A 971 12.30 14.96 -2.83
C LEU A 971 12.41 13.63 -2.07
N TRP A 972 13.01 13.66 -0.88
CA TRP A 972 13.06 12.47 -0.02
C TRP A 972 11.67 11.97 0.35
N TRP A 973 10.75 12.85 0.77
CA TRP A 973 9.36 12.46 1.06
C TRP A 973 8.62 11.93 -0.18
N ALA A 974 8.91 12.49 -1.36
CA ALA A 974 8.35 12.00 -2.62
C ALA A 974 8.83 10.58 -2.95
N VAL A 975 10.14 10.32 -2.81
CA VAL A 975 10.73 8.97 -2.98
C VAL A 975 10.24 7.99 -1.91
N LEU A 976 10.11 8.44 -0.65
CA LEU A 976 9.56 7.62 0.42
C LEU A 976 8.14 7.16 0.10
N SER A 977 7.32 8.06 -0.43
CA SER A 977 5.94 7.77 -0.82
C SER A 977 5.88 6.71 -1.93
N VAL A 978 6.69 6.86 -2.99
CA VAL A 978 6.79 5.85 -4.07
C VAL A 978 7.30 4.51 -3.53
N SER A 979 8.38 4.52 -2.74
CA SER A 979 9.02 3.29 -2.25
C SER A 979 8.13 2.46 -1.33
N ASN A 980 7.34 3.12 -0.47
CA ASN A 980 6.40 2.43 0.41
C ASN A 980 5.16 1.95 -0.36
N VAL A 981 4.56 2.79 -1.22
CA VAL A 981 3.36 2.39 -1.99
C VAL A 981 3.65 1.20 -2.91
N MET A 982 4.82 1.17 -3.56
CA MET A 982 5.12 0.12 -4.51
C MET A 982 5.27 -1.27 -3.86
N ASP A 983 5.55 -1.36 -2.56
CA ASP A 983 5.63 -2.64 -1.84
C ASP A 983 4.31 -3.42 -1.86
N LEU A 984 3.16 -2.74 -1.99
CA LEU A 984 1.84 -3.37 -2.07
C LEU A 984 1.76 -4.36 -3.24
N LYS A 985 2.33 -4.00 -4.40
CA LYS A 985 2.27 -4.79 -5.63
C LYS A 985 3.57 -4.69 -6.41
N TYR A 986 4.70 -4.91 -5.72
CA TYR A 986 6.05 -4.63 -6.22
C TYR A 986 6.29 -5.10 -7.65
N ARG A 987 6.01 -6.37 -7.96
CA ARG A 987 6.24 -6.93 -9.32
C ARG A 987 5.60 -6.15 -10.47
N TYR A 988 4.51 -5.44 -10.20
CA TYR A 988 3.79 -4.64 -11.21
C TYR A 988 4.21 -3.18 -11.16
N MET A 989 4.20 -2.60 -9.95
CA MET A 989 4.47 -1.18 -9.75
C MET A 989 5.93 -0.81 -10.09
N ILE A 990 6.88 -1.73 -9.86
CA ILE A 990 8.30 -1.50 -10.18
C ILE A 990 8.52 -1.27 -11.69
N GLU A 991 7.69 -1.85 -12.57
CA GLU A 991 7.81 -1.64 -14.02
C GLU A 991 7.54 -0.18 -14.40
N ASP A 992 6.53 0.45 -13.78
CA ASP A 992 6.22 1.85 -14.03
C ASP A 992 7.20 2.81 -13.34
N VAL A 993 7.69 2.44 -12.15
CA VAL A 993 8.79 3.17 -11.49
C VAL A 993 10.05 3.15 -12.35
N ARG A 994 10.42 2.00 -12.94
CA ARG A 994 11.57 1.89 -13.85
C ARG A 994 11.38 2.70 -15.13
N LYS A 995 10.17 2.73 -15.71
CA LYS A 995 9.87 3.62 -16.86
C LYS A 995 10.08 5.09 -16.50
N ALA A 996 9.55 5.53 -15.36
CA ALA A 996 9.70 6.91 -14.89
C ALA A 996 11.18 7.26 -14.60
N GLN A 997 11.94 6.34 -14.00
CA GLN A 997 13.39 6.50 -13.80
C GLN A 997 14.12 6.65 -15.13
N VAL A 998 13.85 5.79 -16.12
CA VAL A 998 14.49 5.87 -17.45
C VAL A 998 14.17 7.19 -18.15
N GLU A 999 12.93 7.67 -18.05
CA GLU A 999 12.52 8.95 -18.63
C GLU A 999 13.35 10.11 -18.04
N VAL A 1000 13.40 10.21 -16.71
CA VAL A 1000 14.17 11.27 -16.03
C VAL A 1000 15.67 11.11 -16.20
N GLU A 1001 16.20 9.89 -16.11
CA GLU A 1001 17.63 9.64 -16.32
C GLU A 1001 18.05 9.98 -17.76
N SER A 1002 17.18 9.79 -18.75
CA SER A 1002 17.42 10.23 -20.12
C SER A 1002 17.42 11.76 -20.25
N GLU A 1003 16.60 12.48 -19.47
CA GLU A 1003 16.66 13.95 -19.37
C GLU A 1003 18.00 14.40 -18.77
N ILE A 1004 18.46 13.72 -17.71
CA ILE A 1004 19.74 13.96 -17.05
C ILE A 1004 20.91 13.70 -18.01
N ASP A 1005 20.90 12.58 -18.73
CA ASP A 1005 21.99 12.23 -19.64
C ASP A 1005 22.11 13.25 -20.77
N LYS A 1006 20.99 13.71 -21.33
CA LYS A 1006 20.97 14.82 -22.30
C LYS A 1006 21.52 16.10 -21.70
N MET A 1007 21.10 16.45 -20.48
CA MET A 1007 21.60 17.63 -19.79
C MET A 1007 23.12 17.57 -19.57
N LEU A 1008 23.67 16.41 -19.19
CA LEU A 1008 25.11 16.18 -19.01
C LEU A 1008 25.91 16.18 -20.33
N LEU A 1009 25.25 15.93 -21.47
CA LEU A 1009 25.86 15.95 -22.80
C LEU A 1009 25.83 17.33 -23.45
N ASP A 1010 24.71 18.03 -23.34
CA ASP A 1010 24.41 19.21 -24.15
C ASP A 1010 24.73 20.54 -23.43
N LYS A 1011 24.82 20.53 -22.09
CA LYS A 1011 25.00 21.74 -21.28
C LYS A 1011 26.40 21.85 -20.67
N SER A 1012 26.82 23.08 -20.40
CA SER A 1012 27.99 23.37 -19.58
C SER A 1012 27.73 23.09 -18.09
N ASP A 1013 28.82 22.91 -17.33
CA ASP A 1013 28.77 22.69 -15.88
C ASP A 1013 28.01 23.81 -15.13
N ASP A 1014 28.13 25.07 -15.57
CA ASP A 1014 27.43 26.23 -15.00
C ASP A 1014 25.92 26.17 -15.25
N GLU A 1015 25.52 25.79 -16.47
CA GLU A 1015 24.10 25.65 -16.84
C GLU A 1015 23.43 24.48 -16.13
N ILE A 1016 24.17 23.39 -15.86
CA ILE A 1016 23.67 22.24 -15.08
C ILE A 1016 23.48 22.65 -13.62
N GLU A 1017 24.46 23.35 -13.04
CA GLU A 1017 24.40 23.86 -11.68
C GLU A 1017 23.19 24.79 -11.48
N GLU A 1018 23.01 25.78 -12.35
CA GLU A 1018 21.90 26.75 -12.28
C GLU A 1018 20.52 26.08 -12.40
N ALA A 1019 20.41 25.03 -13.20
CA ALA A 1019 19.14 24.32 -13.42
C ALA A 1019 18.74 23.40 -12.24
N MET A 1020 19.68 23.00 -11.37
CA MET A 1020 19.49 21.91 -10.43
C MET A 1020 18.35 22.13 -9.41
N PRO A 1021 18.17 23.32 -8.79
CA PRO A 1021 17.05 23.56 -7.88
C PRO A 1021 15.69 23.35 -8.54
N GLY A 1022 15.48 23.95 -9.72
CA GLY A 1022 14.24 23.81 -10.47
C GLY A 1022 14.00 22.37 -10.95
N PHE A 1023 15.06 21.69 -11.41
CA PHE A 1023 14.98 20.28 -11.78
C PHE A 1023 14.55 19.39 -10.61
N CYS A 1024 15.11 19.59 -9.41
CA CYS A 1024 14.74 18.82 -8.23
C CYS A 1024 13.32 19.14 -7.73
N ASP A 1025 12.86 20.39 -7.85
CA ASP A 1025 11.47 20.76 -7.54
C ASP A 1025 10.49 20.09 -8.52
N ASP A 1026 10.82 20.06 -9.81
CA ASP A 1026 10.03 19.39 -10.84
C ASP A 1026 10.01 17.87 -10.61
N LEU A 1027 11.16 17.28 -10.29
CA LEU A 1027 11.30 15.87 -9.96
C LEU A 1027 10.46 15.49 -8.72
N THR A 1028 10.44 16.35 -7.70
CA THR A 1028 9.65 16.17 -6.49
C THR A 1028 8.16 16.07 -6.82
N ARG A 1029 7.65 16.96 -7.69
CA ARG A 1029 6.25 16.90 -8.15
C ARG A 1029 5.98 15.65 -8.99
N LYS A 1030 6.85 15.32 -9.95
CA LYS A 1030 6.76 14.08 -10.77
C LYS A 1030 6.68 12.82 -9.88
N TRP A 1031 7.44 12.74 -8.78
CA TRP A 1031 7.44 11.58 -7.88
C TRP A 1031 6.19 11.51 -6.98
N PHE A 1032 5.66 12.64 -6.51
CA PHE A 1032 4.36 12.65 -5.83
C PHE A 1032 3.23 12.25 -6.79
N ASP A 1033 3.23 12.75 -8.02
CA ASP A 1033 2.26 12.36 -9.05
C ASP A 1033 2.37 10.87 -9.40
N LEU A 1034 3.60 10.33 -9.44
CA LEU A 1034 3.84 8.90 -9.61
C LEU A 1034 3.24 8.09 -8.46
N THR A 1035 3.34 8.56 -7.21
CA THR A 1035 2.73 7.88 -6.06
C THR A 1035 1.22 7.70 -6.27
N PHE A 1036 0.50 8.75 -6.65
CA PHE A 1036 -0.94 8.68 -6.87
C PHE A 1036 -1.30 7.91 -8.14
N THR A 1037 -0.46 7.98 -9.18
CA THR A 1037 -0.60 7.16 -10.38
C THR A 1037 -0.50 5.68 -10.04
N LEU A 1038 0.45 5.27 -9.19
CA LEU A 1038 0.59 3.87 -8.76
C LEU A 1038 -0.60 3.43 -7.91
N LEU A 1039 -1.04 4.25 -6.93
CA LEU A 1039 -2.23 3.98 -6.13
C LEU A 1039 -3.48 3.81 -6.99
N GLY A 1040 -3.67 4.69 -7.95
CA GLY A 1040 -4.81 4.67 -8.87
C GLY A 1040 -4.80 3.51 -9.85
N LYS A 1041 -3.68 3.33 -10.54
CA LYS A 1041 -3.51 2.29 -11.56
C LYS A 1041 -3.62 0.91 -10.92
N TYR A 1042 -3.11 0.71 -9.71
CA TYR A 1042 -3.01 -0.59 -9.06
C TYR A 1042 -3.84 -0.72 -7.77
N GLN A 1043 -4.93 0.04 -7.67
CA GLN A 1043 -5.82 0.04 -6.50
C GLN A 1043 -6.43 -1.33 -6.22
N ASN A 1044 -6.72 -1.62 -4.95
CA ASN A 1044 -7.77 -2.55 -4.53
C ASN A 1044 -7.76 -3.94 -5.20
N GLY A 1045 -6.59 -4.50 -5.52
CA GLY A 1045 -6.46 -5.82 -6.18
C GLY A 1045 -6.61 -5.79 -7.71
N TYR A 1046 -6.49 -4.63 -8.32
CA TYR A 1046 -6.59 -4.41 -9.77
C TYR A 1046 -5.31 -3.75 -10.30
N ALA A 1047 -5.21 -3.69 -11.63
CA ALA A 1047 -4.28 -2.92 -12.45
C ALA A 1047 -5.10 -2.13 -13.49
N ASP A 1048 -4.42 -1.26 -14.24
CA ASP A 1048 -5.01 -0.46 -15.30
C ASP A 1048 -6.24 0.30 -14.80
N TRP A 1049 -6.09 1.09 -13.73
CA TRP A 1049 -7.14 1.97 -13.18
C TRP A 1049 -8.44 1.25 -12.78
N GLY A 1050 -8.34 -0.02 -12.40
CA GLY A 1050 -9.48 -0.86 -12.02
C GLY A 1050 -10.00 -1.78 -13.14
N TYR A 1051 -9.52 -1.63 -14.37
CA TYR A 1051 -10.00 -2.41 -15.53
C TYR A 1051 -9.43 -3.82 -15.59
N THR A 1052 -8.26 -4.08 -15.00
CA THR A 1052 -7.61 -5.39 -15.04
C THR A 1052 -7.51 -6.00 -13.65
N LYS A 1053 -7.96 -7.25 -13.47
CA LYS A 1053 -7.75 -7.99 -12.20
C LYS A 1053 -6.28 -8.34 -12.01
N VAL A 1054 -5.79 -8.17 -10.79
CA VAL A 1054 -4.45 -8.59 -10.39
C VAL A 1054 -4.58 -9.56 -9.23
N GLY A 1055 -4.45 -10.86 -9.50
CA GLY A 1055 -4.53 -11.88 -8.46
C GLY A 1055 -3.20 -12.19 -7.79
N TYR A 1056 -3.29 -13.05 -6.78
CA TYR A 1056 -2.13 -13.56 -6.06
C TYR A 1056 -1.27 -14.47 -6.94
N GLY A 1057 0.04 -14.18 -6.92
CA GLY A 1057 1.08 -15.11 -7.33
C GLY A 1057 1.43 -15.07 -8.82
N PRO A 1058 2.69 -15.36 -9.13
CA PRO A 1058 3.10 -16.15 -10.27
C PRO A 1058 3.32 -17.64 -9.89
N SER A 1059 3.04 -18.08 -8.64
CA SER A 1059 3.22 -19.49 -8.26
C SER A 1059 2.21 -19.99 -7.21
N THR A 1060 1.86 -21.29 -7.33
CA THR A 1060 1.05 -22.06 -6.38
C THR A 1060 1.69 -22.20 -5.00
N GLU A 1061 3.01 -22.16 -4.93
CA GLU A 1061 3.76 -22.44 -3.71
C GLU A 1061 3.39 -21.47 -2.58
N TRP A 1062 3.27 -20.16 -2.87
CA TRP A 1062 2.88 -19.19 -1.85
C TRP A 1062 1.49 -19.49 -1.29
N LEU A 1063 0.52 -19.82 -2.14
CA LEU A 1063 -0.86 -20.12 -1.73
C LEU A 1063 -0.96 -21.36 -0.84
N GLU A 1064 -0.19 -22.41 -1.17
CA GLU A 1064 -0.10 -23.60 -0.36
C GLU A 1064 0.47 -23.30 1.04
N ARG A 1065 1.54 -22.50 1.10
CA ARG A 1065 2.17 -22.10 2.38
C ARG A 1065 1.31 -21.11 3.17
N ALA A 1066 0.57 -20.24 2.48
CA ALA A 1066 -0.40 -19.33 3.07
C ALA A 1066 -1.60 -20.07 3.69
N GLY A 1067 -1.84 -21.32 3.28
CA GLY A 1067 -2.91 -22.16 3.81
C GLY A 1067 -4.22 -22.07 3.03
N PHE A 1068 -4.18 -21.65 1.76
CA PHE A 1068 -5.36 -21.48 0.90
C PHE A 1068 -6.25 -22.75 0.81
N GLY A 1069 -5.63 -23.93 0.90
CA GLY A 1069 -6.32 -25.22 0.90
C GLY A 1069 -6.84 -25.69 2.27
N ARG A 1070 -6.62 -24.95 3.37
CA ARG A 1070 -6.96 -25.37 4.75
C ARG A 1070 -8.31 -24.86 5.25
N PHE A 1071 -9.24 -24.62 4.34
CA PHE A 1071 -10.53 -24.00 4.63
C PHE A 1071 -11.62 -25.05 4.96
N ALA A 1072 -12.76 -24.60 5.51
CA ALA A 1072 -13.72 -25.49 6.18
C ALA A 1072 -14.58 -26.39 5.25
N ALA A 1073 -14.58 -26.17 3.93
CA ALA A 1073 -15.45 -26.93 3.03
C ALA A 1073 -14.81 -28.24 2.56
N SER A 1074 -15.65 -29.26 2.40
CA SER A 1074 -15.25 -30.54 1.81
C SER A 1074 -15.13 -30.46 0.28
N LYS A 1075 -14.27 -31.31 -0.30
CA LYS A 1075 -14.18 -31.51 -1.77
C LYS A 1075 -15.54 -31.82 -2.40
N LYS A 1076 -16.41 -32.54 -1.68
CA LYS A 1076 -17.76 -32.88 -2.14
C LYS A 1076 -18.61 -31.62 -2.33
N GLN A 1077 -18.57 -30.67 -1.39
CA GLN A 1077 -19.31 -29.41 -1.51
C GLN A 1077 -18.83 -28.58 -2.70
N PHE A 1078 -17.52 -28.54 -2.98
CA PHE A 1078 -16.98 -27.86 -4.17
C PHE A 1078 -17.45 -28.49 -5.48
N LYS A 1079 -17.34 -29.81 -5.60
CA LYS A 1079 -17.79 -30.54 -6.79
C LYS A 1079 -19.28 -30.38 -7.02
N ASP A 1080 -20.08 -30.43 -5.95
CA ASP A 1080 -21.51 -30.21 -6.03
C ASP A 1080 -21.84 -28.79 -6.54
N LEU A 1081 -21.16 -27.77 -5.99
CA LEU A 1081 -21.33 -26.38 -6.40
C LEU A 1081 -21.03 -26.20 -7.89
N ARG A 1082 -19.83 -26.60 -8.35
CA ARG A 1082 -19.44 -26.48 -9.77
C ARG A 1082 -20.39 -27.23 -10.70
N ARG A 1083 -20.83 -28.43 -10.29
CA ARG A 1083 -21.82 -29.21 -11.05
C ARG A 1083 -23.16 -28.47 -11.16
N ARG A 1084 -23.65 -27.89 -10.07
CA ARG A 1084 -24.90 -27.11 -10.08
C ARG A 1084 -24.79 -25.89 -11.00
N TYR A 1085 -23.69 -25.14 -10.93
CA TYR A 1085 -23.43 -24.02 -11.82
C TYR A 1085 -23.42 -24.43 -13.30
N ALA A 1086 -22.62 -25.44 -13.65
CA ALA A 1086 -22.55 -25.92 -15.04
C ALA A 1086 -23.91 -26.41 -15.56
N LYS A 1087 -24.67 -27.11 -14.71
CA LYS A 1087 -26.03 -27.55 -15.03
C LYS A 1087 -26.96 -26.36 -15.27
N CYS A 1088 -27.03 -25.42 -14.33
CA CYS A 1088 -27.92 -24.26 -14.43
C CYS A 1088 -27.54 -23.34 -15.60
N GLN A 1089 -26.26 -23.14 -15.86
CA GLN A 1089 -25.78 -22.35 -17.01
C GLN A 1089 -26.22 -22.99 -18.33
N ASN A 1090 -26.04 -24.31 -18.48
CA ASN A 1090 -26.51 -25.02 -19.67
C ASN A 1090 -28.03 -24.93 -19.83
N GLU A 1091 -28.81 -25.10 -18.75
CA GLU A 1091 -30.28 -24.96 -18.79
C GLU A 1091 -30.69 -23.53 -19.19
N ALA A 1092 -30.03 -22.50 -18.65
CA ALA A 1092 -30.28 -21.10 -18.98
C ALA A 1092 -29.94 -20.79 -20.44
N ASP A 1093 -28.81 -21.27 -20.94
CA ASP A 1093 -28.39 -21.09 -22.33
C ASP A 1093 -29.31 -21.84 -23.30
N GLU A 1094 -29.79 -23.03 -22.95
CA GLU A 1094 -30.82 -23.74 -23.72
C GLU A 1094 -32.12 -22.93 -23.83
N ILE A 1095 -32.63 -22.40 -22.71
CA ILE A 1095 -33.84 -21.57 -22.69
C ILE A 1095 -33.61 -20.30 -23.52
N ARG A 1096 -32.48 -19.61 -23.34
CA ARG A 1096 -32.11 -18.41 -24.09
C ARG A 1096 -31.98 -18.69 -25.60
N SER A 1097 -31.41 -19.83 -25.97
CA SER A 1097 -31.27 -20.23 -27.38
C SER A 1097 -32.62 -20.46 -28.06
N ARG A 1098 -33.62 -21.00 -27.34
CA ARG A 1098 -35.00 -21.14 -27.85
C ARG A 1098 -35.63 -19.77 -28.11
N ILE A 1099 -35.42 -18.81 -27.21
CA ILE A 1099 -35.90 -17.42 -27.35
C ILE A 1099 -35.23 -16.72 -28.55
N ARG A 1100 -33.93 -16.94 -28.75
CA ARG A 1100 -33.18 -16.39 -29.91
C ARG A 1100 -33.55 -17.07 -31.24
N GLY A 1101 -33.73 -18.40 -31.23
CA GLY A 1101 -34.09 -19.17 -32.43
C GLY A 1101 -35.48 -18.83 -32.97
N GLN A 1102 -36.44 -18.52 -32.10
CA GLN A 1102 -37.75 -18.00 -32.51
C GLN A 1102 -37.69 -16.64 -33.23
N ALA A 1103 -36.60 -15.87 -33.08
CA ALA A 1103 -36.42 -14.61 -33.81
C ALA A 1103 -36.00 -14.80 -35.28
N PHE A 1104 -35.44 -15.96 -35.66
CA PHE A 1104 -35.03 -16.26 -37.04
C PHE A 1104 -36.07 -17.06 -37.84
N GLU A 1105 -37.05 -17.71 -37.19
CA GLU A 1105 -38.14 -18.39 -37.90
C GLU A 1105 -39.28 -17.45 -38.33
N ALA A 1106 -39.35 -16.22 -37.79
CA ALA A 1106 -40.39 -15.25 -38.12
C ALA A 1106 -40.14 -14.43 -39.40
N GLU A 1107 -38.90 -14.38 -39.93
CA GLU A 1107 -38.58 -13.72 -41.20
C GLU A 1107 -38.55 -14.68 -42.41
N ALA A 1108 -38.65 -16.00 -42.20
CA ALA A 1108 -38.59 -16.99 -43.28
C ALA A 1108 -39.94 -17.29 -43.98
N VAL A 1109 -41.05 -16.61 -43.60
CA VAL A 1109 -42.40 -16.90 -44.13
C VAL A 1109 -42.98 -15.78 -45.01
N VAL A 1110 -42.20 -14.75 -45.36
CA VAL A 1110 -42.67 -13.71 -46.31
C VAL A 1110 -41.67 -13.45 -47.45
N ILE A 1111 -41.16 -14.50 -48.10
CA ILE A 1111 -40.67 -14.41 -49.50
C ILE A 1111 -40.92 -15.75 -50.20
N THR A 1112 -42.17 -16.01 -50.63
CA THR A 1112 -42.47 -16.92 -51.74
C THR A 1112 -43.71 -16.43 -52.50
N GLU A 1113 -43.44 -15.57 -53.49
CA GLU A 1113 -43.98 -15.47 -54.87
C GLU A 1113 -43.97 -14.03 -55.37
#